data_AF-A0A381UBR7-F1
#
_entry.id   AF-A0A381UBR7-F1
#
_cell.length_a   1.000
_cell.length_b   1.000
_cell.length_c   1.000
_cell.angle_alpha   90.00
_cell.angle_beta   90.00
_cell.angle_gamma   90.00
#
_symmetry.space_group_name_H-M   'P 1'
#
loop_
_entity.id
_entity.type
_entity.pdbx_description
1 polymer ?
#
loop_
_entity_poly.entity_id
_entity_poly.type
_entity_poly.pdbx_seq_one_letter_code
_entity_poly.pdbx_strand_id
1 'polypeptide(L)'
;MFKNTELFILKIIILSNLIMFAIQVNISASEDELALTYNWIPQYYGKIEGDSKLLYTRSFSRSQLRFVDIDNDDDSDLFVGKADGRLAYFLNQGNSITPLFKLITEDYEVFHAGVDEQSNPALFRTVLDVGENAAPEFVDIDNDGDLDMFIGSQDGHIFHYENRGNRLSPKFFRKTPIYMGLKFEGNSIPRFADINGDRAFDLLVGTRSGKIHVFFNSGMSEEAIFCGEFDVLNPPDDRCKYQPEIVADILPQVDAVPELVDWDRDGDLDLVAGKSDGKINFYLNIGDRYAPDWKLKSNHFQFIDAGGFVAPTFYDLNHDNYPELFLGTATSRIIYYENHEILTSMLSKIKSIDPESFDKTDSVERILSSACKELNGLPECLTELSKAFGVPEGQKIEKLDEFNPYIFRRDLSIDSIMEEVADLQENDAAANQNEPNAQGQENVGIEQDSQEEGAEDGQNLNTSIEKLKKQGIITRNQLWLSSRNYLKIENLVGRDRHVFVTSGDWNKDGRKDILLGSRTGEIYAFENRTDKGTDWHQIKFPSLQKNKRNFSAPVLSDIDGDGDLDIICGNRKGRIEWLLNRGTDKKPEWIIHDLNVSQIDVGSFSKPLLNDMDGDEDLDLLIGNSKGLIIYYENQGDKSKPHFVLRNTRISGIQMEGNSSPALWTWNKDEHPDLIVGGREGFLSLVSHLPPKRLPALRGWTLEATHWQKIKSAGYSAPHFSDLDRDNKSDLLIGDEQGNLRYWINGGSSIKKEENQETKQILVENTLEDEDQEVERSDSVNQLETPEAEQIPLKNEPIEPIFEFVTSKYGNLDIGRRAFPAFIDIDGDGFLDLIAGNHEGELRYY
;
A
#
# COMPACT_ATOMS: atom_id res chain seq x y z
N MET A 1 36.13 14.57 76.01
CA MET A 1 35.65 14.88 77.37
C MET A 1 34.17 14.55 77.41
N PHE A 2 33.79 13.55 78.23
CA PHE A 2 32.46 13.23 78.81
C PHE A 2 31.18 13.32 77.95
N LYS A 3 30.18 12.43 78.01
CA LYS A 3 29.95 11.07 78.51
C LYS A 3 28.47 10.79 78.15
N ASN A 4 28.19 9.71 77.43
CA ASN A 4 27.19 8.68 77.71
C ASN A 4 25.72 9.01 78.10
N THR A 5 24.82 8.48 77.25
CA THR A 5 23.69 7.53 77.51
C THR A 5 22.41 7.95 78.26
N GLU A 6 21.31 7.93 77.48
CA GLU A 6 20.11 7.07 77.58
C GLU A 6 18.94 7.29 78.56
N LEU A 7 17.75 7.00 77.98
CA LEU A 7 16.46 6.53 78.53
C LEU A 7 15.59 7.54 79.31
N PHE A 8 14.26 7.60 79.21
CA PHE A 8 13.21 7.01 78.36
C PHE A 8 11.85 7.60 78.85
N ILE A 9 10.91 7.83 77.92
CA ILE A 9 9.46 7.58 78.04
C ILE A 9 8.42 8.62 78.59
N LEU A 10 7.46 8.89 77.68
CA LEU A 10 5.98 9.16 77.75
C LEU A 10 5.44 10.50 78.28
N LYS A 11 4.87 11.37 77.40
CA LYS A 11 3.45 11.44 76.87
C LYS A 11 2.53 12.21 77.86
N ILE A 12 1.62 13.15 77.53
CA ILE A 12 0.78 13.40 76.33
C ILE A 12 -0.13 14.67 76.59
N ILE A 13 -0.45 15.49 75.54
CA ILE A 13 -1.79 16.09 75.15
C ILE A 13 -2.41 17.26 75.99
N ILE A 14 -3.13 18.32 75.52
CA ILE A 14 -3.65 18.85 74.22
C ILE A 14 -4.33 20.27 74.40
N LEU A 15 -4.39 21.07 73.31
CA LEU A 15 -5.32 22.16 72.86
C LEU A 15 -5.66 23.43 73.71
N SER A 16 -5.57 24.64 73.12
CA SER A 16 -6.56 25.26 72.17
C SER A 16 -6.28 26.76 71.82
N ASN A 17 -6.35 27.09 70.50
CA ASN A 17 -6.95 28.27 69.79
C ASN A 17 -6.56 29.75 70.15
N LEU A 18 -6.49 30.78 69.26
CA LEU A 18 -6.95 31.02 67.87
C LEU A 18 -6.35 32.34 67.26
N ILE A 19 -5.91 32.28 65.98
CA ILE A 19 -6.03 33.22 64.81
C ILE A 19 -5.61 34.72 64.85
N MET A 20 -4.70 35.10 63.93
CA MET A 20 -4.85 36.23 62.96
C MET A 20 -4.04 35.95 61.68
N PHE A 21 -4.61 36.34 60.54
CA PHE A 21 -4.38 35.88 59.16
C PHE A 21 -3.37 36.78 58.40
N ALA A 22 -2.53 36.19 57.52
CA ALA A 22 -2.18 36.76 56.21
C ALA A 22 -1.37 35.75 55.34
N ILE A 23 -2.07 35.21 54.34
CA ILE A 23 -1.61 34.79 53.01
C ILE A 23 -0.78 33.50 52.92
N GLN A 24 -1.51 32.43 52.54
CA GLN A 24 -1.00 31.17 52.03
C GLN A 24 -0.36 31.36 50.65
N VAL A 25 0.84 30.83 50.47
CA VAL A 25 1.24 30.18 49.23
C VAL A 25 1.30 28.70 49.55
N ASN A 26 0.24 27.98 49.16
CA ASN A 26 0.28 26.53 49.06
C ASN A 26 1.19 26.20 47.88
N ILE A 27 2.40 25.71 48.15
CA ILE A 27 3.12 24.88 47.19
C ILE A 27 2.43 23.52 47.27
N SER A 28 1.36 23.34 46.49
CA SER A 28 0.99 22.00 46.04
C SER A 28 1.92 21.69 44.88
N ALA A 29 2.99 20.94 45.14
CA ALA A 29 3.66 20.21 44.10
C ALA A 29 2.64 19.19 43.56
N SER A 30 2.00 19.51 42.43
CA SER A 30 1.57 18.46 41.51
C SER A 30 2.85 17.97 40.84
N GLU A 31 3.33 16.81 41.27
CA GLU A 31 4.19 16.01 40.42
C GLU A 31 3.36 15.67 39.18
N ASP A 32 3.58 16.41 38.09
CA ASP A 32 3.17 15.97 36.77
C ASP A 32 3.95 14.67 36.52
N GLU A 33 3.27 13.52 36.65
CA GLU A 33 3.83 12.21 36.31
C GLU A 33 4.29 12.27 34.84
N LEU A 34 5.61 12.25 34.66
CA LEU A 34 6.24 12.21 33.35
C LEU A 34 5.80 10.93 32.63
N ALA A 35 4.91 11.06 31.65
CA ALA A 35 4.44 9.92 30.85
C ALA A 35 5.63 9.18 30.22
N LEU A 36 5.80 7.89 30.54
CA LEU A 36 6.82 7.04 29.92
C LEU A 36 6.61 6.98 28.41
N THR A 37 7.65 7.31 27.65
CA THR A 37 7.67 7.20 26.18
C THR A 37 8.64 6.11 25.75
N TYR A 38 8.26 5.34 24.72
CA TYR A 38 9.11 4.29 24.16
C TYR A 38 9.67 4.75 22.81
N ASN A 39 10.93 4.38 22.56
CA ASN A 39 11.57 4.61 21.28
C ASN A 39 11.22 3.45 20.34
N TRP A 40 10.18 3.61 19.53
CA TRP A 40 9.81 2.64 18.50
C TRP A 40 10.61 2.89 17.24
N ILE A 41 11.50 1.95 16.89
CA ILE A 41 12.32 2.03 15.69
C ILE A 41 11.59 1.33 14.55
N PRO A 42 10.94 2.06 13.62
CA PRO A 42 10.23 1.46 12.50
C PRO A 42 11.20 0.63 11.66
N GLN A 43 10.78 -0.57 11.27
CA GLN A 43 11.53 -1.35 10.30
C GLN A 43 11.00 -1.07 8.89
N TYR A 44 11.91 -0.64 8.01
CA TYR A 44 11.59 -0.10 6.69
C TYR A 44 11.34 -1.20 5.63
N TYR A 45 10.59 -0.86 4.58
CA TYR A 45 9.85 -1.80 3.71
C TYR A 45 10.41 -1.98 2.29
N GLY A 46 11.69 -1.66 2.06
CA GLY A 46 12.35 -1.86 0.77
C GLY A 46 13.79 -1.37 0.74
N LYS A 47 14.51 -1.69 -0.34
CA LYS A 47 15.85 -1.15 -0.61
C LYS A 47 15.82 -0.32 -1.90
N ILE A 48 16.41 0.87 -1.88
CA ILE A 48 16.70 1.70 -3.07
C ILE A 48 18.22 1.85 -3.11
N GLU A 49 18.84 1.45 -4.21
CA GLU A 49 20.31 1.44 -4.36
C GLU A 49 21.04 0.66 -3.23
N GLY A 50 20.40 -0.38 -2.69
CA GLY A 50 20.94 -1.19 -1.60
C GLY A 50 20.69 -0.66 -0.18
N ASP A 51 20.19 0.55 -0.03
CA ASP A 51 19.89 1.21 1.24
C ASP A 51 18.43 1.00 1.67
N SER A 52 18.17 0.69 2.95
CA SER A 52 16.80 0.45 3.45
C SER A 52 16.01 1.75 3.56
N LYS A 53 14.84 1.84 2.92
CA LYS A 53 14.01 3.06 2.80
C LYS A 53 12.53 2.77 3.06
N LEU A 54 11.79 3.80 3.48
CA LEU A 54 10.35 3.72 3.74
C LEU A 54 9.57 3.68 2.43
N LEU A 55 8.92 2.55 2.13
CA LEU A 55 7.92 2.47 1.06
C LEU A 55 6.52 2.55 1.69
N TYR A 56 6.10 3.80 1.89
CA TYR A 56 4.75 4.36 2.01
C TYR A 56 3.65 3.71 2.86
N THR A 57 2.96 4.53 3.70
CA THR A 57 1.62 4.21 4.22
C THR A 57 0.73 5.47 4.47
N ARG A 58 0.16 6.06 3.43
CA ARG A 58 -1.07 6.90 3.49
C ARG A 58 -2.08 6.40 2.45
N SER A 59 -3.32 6.85 2.46
CA SER A 59 -4.43 6.22 1.70
C SER A 59 -4.39 6.43 0.17
N PHE A 60 -3.39 5.86 -0.51
CA PHE A 60 -3.26 5.85 -1.97
C PHE A 60 -3.70 4.51 -2.58
N SER A 61 -4.81 3.95 -2.09
CA SER A 61 -5.33 2.72 -2.70
C SER A 61 -5.64 2.95 -4.18
N ARG A 62 -5.36 1.93 -5.02
CA ARG A 62 -5.48 2.00 -6.49
C ARG A 62 -4.70 3.18 -7.08
N SER A 63 -3.52 3.46 -6.54
CA SER A 63 -2.68 4.56 -6.98
C SER A 63 -2.37 4.48 -8.47
N GLN A 64 -2.55 5.56 -9.19
CA GLN A 64 -2.11 5.72 -10.58
C GLN A 64 -1.00 6.77 -10.58
N LEU A 65 0.24 6.32 -10.76
CA LEU A 65 1.41 7.19 -10.69
C LEU A 65 1.67 7.85 -12.04
N ARG A 66 2.05 9.12 -12.02
CA ARG A 66 2.57 9.82 -13.19
C ARG A 66 3.73 10.72 -12.81
N PHE A 67 4.86 10.46 -13.45
CA PHE A 67 6.03 11.33 -13.39
C PHE A 67 5.92 12.37 -14.50
N VAL A 68 6.11 13.63 -14.15
CA VAL A 68 5.99 14.74 -15.08
C VAL A 68 6.81 15.92 -14.60
N ASP A 69 7.64 16.49 -15.47
CA ASP A 69 8.29 17.78 -15.24
C ASP A 69 7.24 18.89 -15.46
N ILE A 70 6.50 19.23 -14.40
CA ILE A 70 5.34 20.13 -14.48
C ILE A 70 5.74 21.60 -14.28
N ASP A 71 6.86 21.86 -13.61
CA ASP A 71 7.41 23.20 -13.39
C ASP A 71 8.66 23.50 -14.25
N ASN A 72 8.97 22.63 -15.21
CA ASN A 72 10.00 22.79 -16.26
C ASN A 72 11.38 23.09 -15.65
N ASP A 73 11.75 22.37 -14.59
CA ASP A 73 13.05 22.48 -13.94
C ASP A 73 14.05 21.37 -14.32
N ASP A 74 13.68 20.58 -15.35
CA ASP A 74 14.39 19.42 -15.87
C ASP A 74 14.47 18.24 -14.86
N ASP A 75 13.62 18.24 -13.84
CA ASP A 75 13.35 17.06 -13.03
C ASP A 75 11.84 16.75 -12.94
N SER A 76 11.49 15.47 -12.82
CA SER A 76 10.07 15.09 -12.83
C SER A 76 9.50 15.09 -11.42
N ASP A 77 8.36 15.75 -11.28
CA ASP A 77 7.46 15.61 -10.15
C ASP A 77 6.61 14.35 -10.22
N LEU A 78 5.94 14.01 -9.12
CA LEU A 78 5.07 12.83 -9.04
C LEU A 78 3.63 13.21 -8.69
N PHE A 79 2.71 12.87 -9.59
CA PHE A 79 1.27 12.89 -9.34
C PHE A 79 0.75 11.48 -9.07
N VAL A 80 -0.14 11.36 -8.09
CA VAL A 80 -0.75 10.07 -7.71
C VAL A 80 -2.27 10.20 -7.70
N GLY A 81 -2.92 9.60 -8.69
CA GLY A 81 -4.38 9.44 -8.72
C GLY A 81 -4.83 8.40 -7.71
N LYS A 82 -5.91 8.68 -6.97
CA LYS A 82 -6.39 7.85 -5.85
C LYS A 82 -7.73 7.18 -6.16
N ALA A 83 -8.02 6.08 -5.45
CA ALA A 83 -9.31 5.38 -5.54
C ALA A 83 -10.53 6.26 -5.23
N ASP A 84 -10.37 7.29 -4.41
CA ASP A 84 -11.44 8.22 -4.01
C ASP A 84 -11.63 9.38 -4.99
N GLY A 85 -11.04 9.30 -6.20
CA GLY A 85 -11.23 10.30 -7.25
C GLY A 85 -10.40 11.57 -7.09
N ARG A 86 -9.61 11.70 -6.01
CA ARG A 86 -8.74 12.85 -5.77
C ARG A 86 -7.31 12.61 -6.25
N LEU A 87 -6.52 13.67 -6.32
CA LEU A 87 -5.14 13.65 -6.81
C LEU A 87 -4.17 14.15 -5.73
N ALA A 88 -3.12 13.38 -5.45
CA ALA A 88 -2.00 13.81 -4.62
C ALA A 88 -0.83 14.28 -5.50
N TYR A 89 -0.07 15.24 -4.99
CA TYR A 89 1.06 15.85 -5.67
C TYR A 89 2.30 15.86 -4.77
N PHE A 90 3.40 15.37 -5.34
CA PHE A 90 4.72 15.34 -4.76
C PHE A 90 5.65 16.20 -5.61
N LEU A 91 6.25 17.19 -4.97
CA LEU A 91 7.31 18.00 -5.57
C LEU A 91 8.63 17.25 -5.40
N ASN A 92 9.39 17.11 -6.48
CA ASN A 92 10.77 16.68 -6.40
C ASN A 92 11.63 17.86 -5.91
N GLN A 93 12.18 17.74 -4.70
CA GLN A 93 13.10 18.72 -4.13
C GLN A 93 14.57 18.35 -4.37
N GLY A 94 14.80 17.26 -5.09
CA GLY A 94 16.11 16.71 -5.38
C GLY A 94 16.68 17.30 -6.67
N ASN A 95 17.06 16.40 -7.57
CA ASN A 95 17.37 16.71 -8.96
C ASN A 95 16.98 15.48 -9.79
N SER A 96 17.15 15.56 -11.11
CA SER A 96 16.87 14.46 -12.03
C SER A 96 17.58 13.15 -11.70
N ILE A 97 18.83 13.18 -11.22
CA ILE A 97 19.62 11.96 -10.95
C ILE A 97 19.33 11.39 -9.56
N THR A 98 19.14 12.24 -8.56
CA THR A 98 18.85 11.85 -7.18
C THR A 98 17.55 12.50 -6.72
N PRO A 99 16.40 11.95 -7.12
CA PRO A 99 15.11 12.54 -6.82
C PRO A 99 14.76 12.43 -5.33
N LEU A 100 14.04 13.44 -4.82
CA LEU A 100 13.56 13.51 -3.46
C LEU A 100 12.12 14.03 -3.47
N PHE A 101 11.15 13.13 -3.42
CA PHE A 101 9.74 13.50 -3.51
C PHE A 101 9.18 13.92 -2.14
N LYS A 102 8.78 15.18 -2.00
CA LYS A 102 8.07 15.70 -0.82
C LYS A 102 6.58 15.84 -1.14
N LEU A 103 5.73 15.21 -0.33
CA LEU A 103 4.28 15.35 -0.45
C LEU A 103 3.88 16.81 -0.19
N ILE A 104 3.34 17.48 -1.20
CA ILE A 104 2.84 18.85 -1.09
C ILE A 104 1.36 18.87 -0.70
N THR A 105 0.55 18.01 -1.31
CA THR A 105 -0.88 17.92 -0.99
C THR A 105 -1.45 16.55 -1.38
N GLU A 106 -2.44 16.09 -0.65
CA GLU A 106 -3.28 14.95 -1.06
C GLU A 106 -4.53 15.39 -1.81
N ASP A 107 -4.86 16.68 -1.76
CA ASP A 107 -6.09 17.27 -2.26
C ASP A 107 -5.72 18.39 -3.22
N TYR A 108 -5.19 18.00 -4.38
CA TYR A 108 -4.79 18.96 -5.41
C TYR A 108 -5.99 19.82 -5.81
N GLU A 109 -5.78 21.12 -5.92
CA GLU A 109 -6.86 22.08 -6.19
C GLU A 109 -6.83 22.55 -7.64
N VAL A 110 -8.01 22.74 -8.20
CA VAL A 110 -8.21 23.22 -9.56
C VAL A 110 -9.22 24.36 -9.62
N PHE A 111 -9.20 25.08 -10.73
CA PHE A 111 -10.11 26.16 -10.99
C PHE A 111 -11.27 25.68 -11.87
N HIS A 112 -12.48 26.15 -11.59
CA HIS A 112 -13.58 26.03 -12.54
C HIS A 112 -14.38 27.33 -12.64
N ALA A 113 -14.84 27.64 -13.85
CA ALA A 113 -15.80 28.72 -14.06
C ALA A 113 -17.18 28.26 -13.56
N GLY A 114 -17.90 29.16 -12.91
CA GLY A 114 -19.26 28.95 -12.43
C GLY A 114 -20.00 30.28 -12.29
N VAL A 115 -21.09 30.25 -11.55
CA VAL A 115 -21.82 31.46 -11.17
C VAL A 115 -21.84 31.61 -9.65
N ASP A 116 -21.67 32.83 -9.16
CA ASP A 116 -21.82 33.15 -7.73
C ASP A 116 -23.29 33.14 -7.30
N GLU A 117 -23.54 33.35 -6.00
CA GLU A 117 -24.89 33.43 -5.42
C GLU A 117 -25.75 34.53 -6.06
N GLN A 118 -25.12 35.50 -6.74
CA GLN A 118 -25.76 36.61 -7.44
C GLN A 118 -25.87 36.36 -8.96
N SER A 119 -25.60 35.14 -9.42
CA SER A 119 -25.61 34.75 -10.84
C SER A 119 -24.59 35.46 -11.73
N ASN A 120 -23.53 36.03 -11.17
CA ASN A 120 -22.41 36.57 -11.96
C ASN A 120 -21.39 35.47 -12.26
N PRO A 121 -20.74 35.48 -13.43
CA PRO A 121 -19.63 34.60 -13.72
C PRO A 121 -18.51 34.76 -12.68
N ALA A 122 -18.13 33.67 -12.03
CA ALA A 122 -17.09 33.64 -11.01
C ALA A 122 -16.16 32.44 -11.22
N LEU A 123 -14.94 32.56 -10.70
CA LEU A 123 -13.95 31.50 -10.71
C LEU A 123 -13.84 30.92 -9.31
N PHE A 124 -14.03 29.61 -9.19
CA PHE A 124 -13.93 28.89 -7.93
C PHE A 124 -12.67 28.04 -7.91
N ARG A 125 -11.99 28.04 -6.77
CA ARG A 125 -10.90 27.11 -6.45
C ARG A 125 -11.50 25.99 -5.62
N THR A 126 -11.37 24.76 -6.09
CA THR A 126 -11.97 23.58 -5.46
C THR A 126 -10.99 22.42 -5.48
N VAL A 127 -11.08 21.55 -4.48
CA VAL A 127 -10.38 20.27 -4.51
C VAL A 127 -10.80 19.50 -5.76
N LEU A 128 -9.83 18.98 -6.49
CA LEU A 128 -10.05 18.13 -7.63
C LEU A 128 -10.64 16.80 -7.16
N ASP A 129 -11.81 16.48 -7.71
CA ASP A 129 -12.51 15.24 -7.45
C ASP A 129 -13.23 14.81 -8.73
N VAL A 130 -12.84 13.65 -9.27
CA VAL A 130 -13.48 13.02 -10.44
C VAL A 130 -14.43 11.89 -10.05
N GLY A 131 -14.75 11.74 -8.77
CA GLY A 131 -15.61 10.70 -8.21
C GLY A 131 -14.81 9.54 -7.63
N GLU A 132 -14.52 8.51 -8.43
CA GLU A 132 -13.74 7.34 -7.98
C GLU A 132 -12.68 6.97 -9.03
N ASN A 133 -11.57 6.38 -8.58
CA ASN A 133 -10.44 5.88 -9.38
C ASN A 133 -9.84 6.93 -10.34
N ALA A 134 -9.28 8.01 -9.78
CA ALA A 134 -8.57 8.99 -10.60
C ALA A 134 -7.36 8.36 -11.29
N ALA A 135 -7.28 8.51 -12.61
CA ALA A 135 -6.16 8.07 -13.44
C ALA A 135 -5.60 9.26 -14.23
N PRO A 136 -4.65 10.03 -13.65
CA PRO A 136 -4.08 11.20 -14.29
C PRO A 136 -3.17 10.82 -15.47
N GLU A 137 -3.02 11.75 -16.40
CA GLU A 137 -2.14 11.74 -17.55
C GLU A 137 -1.88 13.20 -17.96
N PHE A 138 -0.66 13.52 -18.39
CA PHE A 138 -0.27 14.89 -18.75
C PHE A 138 0.30 14.90 -20.16
N VAL A 139 -0.14 15.85 -20.99
CA VAL A 139 0.33 16.00 -22.37
C VAL A 139 0.07 17.42 -22.87
N ASP A 140 0.98 17.95 -23.67
CA ASP A 140 0.78 19.20 -24.43
C ASP A 140 -0.08 18.89 -25.67
N ILE A 141 -1.40 18.80 -25.49
CA ILE A 141 -2.33 18.31 -26.52
C ILE A 141 -2.63 19.35 -27.61
N ASP A 142 -2.50 20.63 -27.29
CA ASP A 142 -2.73 21.76 -28.19
C ASP A 142 -1.43 22.48 -28.60
N ASN A 143 -0.28 21.92 -28.22
CA ASN A 143 1.05 22.32 -28.66
C ASN A 143 1.34 23.80 -28.37
N ASP A 144 0.83 24.30 -27.25
CA ASP A 144 1.06 25.66 -26.77
C ASP A 144 2.32 25.76 -25.89
N GLY A 145 2.89 24.60 -25.57
CA GLY A 145 4.12 24.44 -24.84
C GLY A 145 3.93 24.19 -23.36
N ASP A 146 2.72 24.12 -22.81
CA ASP A 146 2.50 23.64 -21.45
C ASP A 146 1.73 22.31 -21.43
N LEU A 147 1.81 21.61 -20.30
CA LEU A 147 1.18 20.30 -20.17
C LEU A 147 -0.26 20.46 -19.63
N ASP A 148 -1.22 19.96 -20.40
CA ASP A 148 -2.60 19.80 -19.98
C ASP A 148 -2.79 18.51 -19.18
N MET A 149 -3.79 18.50 -18.30
CA MET A 149 -4.08 17.36 -17.43
C MET A 149 -5.37 16.65 -17.83
N PHE A 150 -5.26 15.34 -18.06
CA PHE A 150 -6.37 14.44 -18.36
C PHE A 150 -6.53 13.43 -17.24
N ILE A 151 -7.76 13.22 -16.78
CA ILE A 151 -8.03 12.31 -15.66
C ILE A 151 -9.17 11.35 -16.02
N GLY A 152 -8.82 10.07 -16.13
CA GLY A 152 -9.79 8.99 -16.22
C GLY A 152 -10.50 8.74 -14.87
N SER A 153 -11.71 8.18 -14.93
CA SER A 153 -12.57 8.02 -13.76
C SER A 153 -13.44 6.76 -13.85
N GLN A 154 -14.00 6.33 -12.72
CA GLN A 154 -14.78 5.10 -12.63
C GLN A 154 -16.09 5.11 -13.44
N ASP A 155 -16.66 6.28 -13.70
CA ASP A 155 -17.89 6.40 -14.48
C ASP A 155 -17.65 6.40 -16.00
N GLY A 156 -16.38 6.29 -16.40
CA GLY A 156 -15.92 6.11 -17.77
C GLY A 156 -15.73 7.40 -18.54
N HIS A 157 -15.80 8.56 -17.87
CA HIS A 157 -15.43 9.82 -18.49
C HIS A 157 -13.93 10.10 -18.36
N ILE A 158 -13.44 10.94 -19.26
CA ILE A 158 -12.10 11.55 -19.17
C ILE A 158 -12.32 13.04 -18.93
N PHE A 159 -11.87 13.52 -17.77
CA PHE A 159 -11.88 14.93 -17.42
C PHE A 159 -10.67 15.59 -18.07
N HIS A 160 -10.85 16.80 -18.60
CA HIS A 160 -9.79 17.60 -19.19
C HIS A 160 -9.68 18.93 -18.42
N TYR A 161 -8.47 19.21 -17.94
CA TYR A 161 -8.08 20.45 -17.32
C TYR A 161 -7.00 21.13 -18.15
N GLU A 162 -7.31 22.33 -18.61
CA GLU A 162 -6.39 23.16 -19.39
C GLU A 162 -5.45 23.88 -18.44
N ASN A 163 -4.14 23.80 -18.70
CA ASN A 163 -3.18 24.63 -17.99
C ASN A 163 -3.25 26.05 -18.56
N ARG A 164 -3.54 27.02 -17.69
CA ARG A 164 -3.54 28.46 -18.02
C ARG A 164 -2.54 29.22 -17.16
N GLY A 165 -1.65 28.47 -16.54
CA GLY A 165 -0.56 28.97 -15.73
C GLY A 165 0.59 29.42 -16.62
N ASN A 166 1.80 29.24 -16.10
CA ASN A 166 2.99 29.23 -16.93
C ASN A 166 3.78 27.96 -16.59
N ARG A 167 4.82 27.69 -17.38
CA ARG A 167 5.68 26.51 -17.23
C ARG A 167 6.31 26.32 -15.85
N LEU A 168 6.43 27.35 -15.01
CA LEU A 168 6.99 27.26 -13.65
C LEU A 168 5.90 27.22 -12.55
N SER A 169 4.66 27.50 -12.91
CA SER A 169 3.53 27.60 -11.98
C SER A 169 2.25 27.24 -12.72
N PRO A 170 2.02 25.93 -12.93
CA PRO A 170 0.84 25.44 -13.64
C PRO A 170 -0.43 25.83 -12.89
N LYS A 171 -1.48 26.16 -13.64
CA LYS A 171 -2.82 26.44 -13.09
C LYS A 171 -3.86 25.77 -13.94
N PHE A 172 -4.43 24.71 -13.39
CA PHE A 172 -5.38 23.87 -14.10
C PHE A 172 -6.81 24.37 -13.98
N PHE A 173 -7.45 24.58 -15.14
CA PHE A 173 -8.85 24.99 -15.27
C PHE A 173 -9.66 23.86 -15.88
N ARG A 174 -10.71 23.41 -15.20
CA ARG A 174 -11.61 22.38 -15.75
C ARG A 174 -12.26 22.87 -17.03
N LYS A 175 -11.89 22.26 -18.16
CA LYS A 175 -12.40 22.57 -19.50
C LYS A 175 -13.65 21.77 -19.80
N THR A 176 -13.60 20.45 -19.57
CA THR A 176 -14.76 19.56 -19.73
C THR A 176 -14.63 18.31 -18.87
N PRO A 177 -15.73 17.79 -18.29
CA PRO A 177 -15.73 16.48 -17.65
C PRO A 177 -15.87 15.32 -18.65
N ILE A 178 -16.14 15.59 -19.94
CA ILE A 178 -16.37 14.58 -20.97
C ILE A 178 -15.53 14.94 -22.19
N TYR A 179 -14.25 14.60 -22.16
CA TYR A 179 -13.32 14.91 -23.24
C TYR A 179 -13.79 14.29 -24.57
N MET A 180 -13.98 15.14 -25.58
CA MET A 180 -14.46 14.77 -26.93
C MET A 180 -15.77 13.96 -26.97
N GLY A 181 -16.59 14.00 -25.92
CA GLY A 181 -17.80 13.17 -25.84
C GLY A 181 -17.52 11.67 -25.63
N LEU A 182 -16.26 11.28 -25.39
CA LEU A 182 -15.88 9.90 -25.15
C LEU A 182 -16.40 9.44 -23.79
N LYS A 183 -17.03 8.27 -23.78
CA LYS A 183 -17.53 7.64 -22.57
C LYS A 183 -17.41 6.12 -22.68
N PHE A 184 -16.79 5.53 -21.67
CA PHE A 184 -16.57 4.10 -21.57
C PHE A 184 -17.48 3.48 -20.49
N GLU A 185 -17.66 2.16 -20.53
CA GLU A 185 -18.40 1.46 -19.48
C GLU A 185 -17.47 1.20 -18.28
N GLY A 186 -17.68 1.91 -17.17
CA GLY A 186 -16.85 1.77 -15.97
C GLY A 186 -15.52 2.53 -16.08
N ASN A 187 -14.49 2.11 -15.35
CA ASN A 187 -13.18 2.76 -15.33
C ASN A 187 -12.65 3.11 -16.73
N SER A 188 -12.19 4.34 -16.90
CA SER A 188 -11.38 4.82 -18.02
C SER A 188 -9.97 5.17 -17.54
N ILE A 189 -8.93 4.76 -18.29
CA ILE A 189 -7.53 5.04 -17.97
C ILE A 189 -6.84 5.56 -19.24
N PRO A 190 -6.68 6.88 -19.40
CA PRO A 190 -6.06 7.47 -20.58
C PRO A 190 -4.53 7.39 -20.55
N ARG A 191 -3.92 7.24 -21.73
CA ARG A 191 -2.49 7.36 -22.02
C ARG A 191 -2.31 8.09 -23.33
N PHE A 192 -1.38 9.04 -23.40
CA PHE A 192 -1.07 9.73 -24.65
C PHE A 192 0.34 9.38 -25.12
N ALA A 193 0.48 9.03 -26.39
CA ALA A 193 1.77 8.77 -27.02
C ALA A 193 1.66 8.92 -28.55
N ASP A 194 2.76 9.24 -29.23
CA ASP A 194 2.84 9.15 -30.69
C ASP A 194 3.04 7.67 -31.07
N ILE A 195 1.95 6.97 -31.37
CA ILE A 195 1.93 5.51 -31.54
C ILE A 195 2.29 5.10 -32.97
N ASN A 196 1.92 5.93 -33.95
CA ASN A 196 2.13 5.65 -35.37
C ASN A 196 3.26 6.49 -35.99
N GLY A 197 3.99 7.25 -35.18
CA GLY A 197 5.14 8.06 -35.60
C GLY A 197 4.79 9.27 -36.47
N ASP A 198 3.55 9.74 -36.44
CA ASP A 198 3.09 10.91 -37.19
C ASP A 198 3.31 12.24 -36.46
N ARG A 199 3.87 12.19 -35.24
CA ARG A 199 4.15 13.32 -34.33
C ARG A 199 2.92 13.99 -33.74
N ALA A 200 1.75 13.39 -33.87
CA ALA A 200 0.57 13.74 -33.10
C ALA A 200 0.40 12.74 -31.95
N PHE A 201 -0.02 13.23 -30.79
CA PHE A 201 -0.33 12.34 -29.68
C PHE A 201 -1.64 11.60 -29.95
N ASP A 202 -1.58 10.27 -29.95
CA ASP A 202 -2.69 9.35 -29.99
C ASP A 202 -3.15 8.99 -28.58
N LEU A 203 -4.41 8.56 -28.43
CA LEU A 203 -5.00 8.25 -27.13
C LEU A 203 -5.22 6.73 -26.98
N LEU A 204 -4.52 6.11 -26.03
CA LEU A 204 -4.82 4.78 -25.51
C LEU A 204 -5.79 4.90 -24.33
N VAL A 205 -6.84 4.06 -24.28
CA VAL A 205 -7.75 3.99 -23.14
C VAL A 205 -7.94 2.56 -22.66
N GLY A 206 -7.50 2.32 -21.42
CA GLY A 206 -7.85 1.12 -20.66
C GLY A 206 -9.25 1.20 -20.09
N THR A 207 -10.01 0.12 -20.16
CA THR A 207 -11.41 0.08 -19.73
C THR A 207 -11.68 -0.97 -18.67
N ARG A 208 -12.76 -0.80 -17.89
CA ARG A 208 -13.24 -1.82 -16.95
C ARG A 208 -13.53 -3.15 -17.62
N SER A 209 -13.97 -3.19 -18.88
CA SER A 209 -14.23 -4.45 -19.57
C SER A 209 -12.97 -5.29 -19.86
N GLY A 210 -11.79 -4.78 -19.53
CA GLY A 210 -10.51 -5.44 -19.84
C GLY A 210 -9.97 -5.11 -21.23
N LYS A 211 -10.64 -4.21 -21.97
CA LYS A 211 -10.23 -3.83 -23.33
C LYS A 211 -9.34 -2.61 -23.28
N ILE A 212 -8.37 -2.58 -24.16
CA ILE A 212 -7.53 -1.41 -24.44
C ILE A 212 -7.87 -0.91 -25.83
N HIS A 213 -8.39 0.31 -25.89
CA HIS A 213 -8.76 1.00 -27.12
C HIS A 213 -7.65 1.97 -27.54
N VAL A 214 -7.47 2.15 -28.84
CA VAL A 214 -6.60 3.19 -29.42
C VAL A 214 -7.46 4.11 -30.27
N PHE A 215 -7.28 5.41 -30.09
CA PHE A 215 -7.87 6.48 -30.88
C PHE A 215 -6.75 7.26 -31.53
N PHE A 216 -6.54 7.04 -32.83
CA PHE A 216 -5.56 7.82 -33.59
C PHE A 216 -6.03 9.25 -33.78
N ASN A 217 -5.12 10.20 -33.58
CA ASN A 217 -5.41 11.62 -33.71
C ASN A 217 -5.67 11.97 -35.18
N SER A 218 -6.91 12.29 -35.50
CA SER A 218 -7.30 12.71 -36.85
C SER A 218 -7.00 14.18 -37.14
N GLY A 219 -6.65 14.94 -36.10
CA GLY A 219 -6.46 16.39 -36.09
C GLY A 219 -5.11 16.87 -36.61
N MET A 220 -4.69 18.04 -36.13
CA MET A 220 -3.34 18.61 -36.31
C MET A 220 -2.72 18.83 -34.93
N SER A 221 -1.43 19.15 -34.87
CA SER A 221 -0.70 19.35 -33.60
C SER A 221 -1.33 20.38 -32.66
N GLU A 222 -2.04 21.38 -33.17
CA GLU A 222 -2.69 22.44 -32.38
C GLU A 222 -4.17 22.15 -32.03
N GLU A 223 -4.77 21.11 -32.61
CA GLU A 223 -6.16 20.72 -32.34
C GLU A 223 -6.31 19.21 -32.54
N ALA A 224 -6.19 18.45 -31.44
CA ALA A 224 -6.40 17.00 -31.46
C ALA A 224 -7.87 16.64 -31.75
N ILE A 225 -8.09 15.58 -32.53
CA ILE A 225 -9.43 15.08 -32.87
C ILE A 225 -9.47 13.57 -32.70
N PHE A 226 -10.23 13.10 -31.70
CA PHE A 226 -10.46 11.69 -31.43
C PHE A 226 -11.92 11.34 -31.74
N CYS A 227 -12.11 10.42 -32.70
CA CYS A 227 -13.44 10.04 -33.17
C CYS A 227 -13.87 8.71 -32.56
N GLY A 228 -15.05 8.66 -31.94
CA GLY A 228 -15.72 7.40 -31.60
C GLY A 228 -16.27 6.71 -32.84
N GLU A 229 -16.65 5.42 -32.76
CA GLU A 229 -17.10 4.63 -33.92
C GLU A 229 -18.08 5.37 -34.85
N PHE A 230 -17.81 5.33 -36.16
CA PHE A 230 -18.59 6.04 -37.17
C PHE A 230 -18.71 5.29 -38.50
N ASP A 231 -19.59 5.73 -39.40
CA ASP A 231 -19.60 5.25 -40.79
C ASP A 231 -18.53 6.00 -41.60
N VAL A 232 -17.53 5.29 -42.13
CA VAL A 232 -16.43 5.88 -42.93
C VAL A 232 -16.96 6.64 -44.16
N LEU A 233 -18.11 6.26 -44.71
CA LEU A 233 -18.71 6.98 -45.84
C LEU A 233 -19.46 8.24 -45.42
N ASN A 234 -19.81 8.37 -44.15
CA ASN A 234 -20.56 9.50 -43.60
C ASN A 234 -20.19 9.75 -42.13
N PRO A 235 -18.98 10.28 -41.88
CA PRO A 235 -18.50 10.53 -40.52
C PRO A 235 -19.30 11.66 -39.85
N PRO A 236 -19.39 11.67 -38.51
CA PRO A 236 -20.04 12.76 -37.77
C PRO A 236 -19.27 14.10 -37.86
N ASP A 237 -17.95 14.04 -38.04
CA ASP A 237 -17.08 15.16 -38.36
C ASP A 237 -16.25 14.77 -39.60
N ASP A 238 -16.26 15.61 -40.64
CA ASP A 238 -15.53 15.38 -41.90
C ASP A 238 -14.00 15.25 -41.70
N ARG A 239 -13.48 15.69 -40.54
CA ARG A 239 -12.08 15.58 -40.16
C ARG A 239 -11.73 14.21 -39.58
N CYS A 240 -12.71 13.36 -39.24
CA CYS A 240 -12.45 12.01 -38.73
C CYS A 240 -11.81 11.12 -39.80
N LYS A 241 -10.54 10.75 -39.60
CA LYS A 241 -9.76 9.91 -40.53
C LYS A 241 -9.71 8.45 -40.09
N TYR A 242 -9.69 8.21 -38.79
CA TYR A 242 -9.42 6.89 -38.21
C TYR A 242 -10.57 6.43 -37.31
N GLN A 243 -10.90 5.14 -37.39
CA GLN A 243 -11.79 4.47 -36.44
C GLN A 243 -11.02 4.11 -35.17
N PRO A 244 -11.68 4.02 -34.01
CA PRO A 244 -11.06 3.45 -32.83
C PRO A 244 -10.82 1.95 -33.01
N GLU A 245 -9.69 1.46 -32.49
CA GLU A 245 -9.31 0.05 -32.58
C GLU A 245 -9.16 -0.57 -31.19
N ILE A 246 -9.44 -1.87 -31.05
CA ILE A 246 -9.13 -2.63 -29.83
C ILE A 246 -7.83 -3.37 -30.09
N VAL A 247 -6.79 -3.05 -29.33
CA VAL A 247 -5.43 -3.57 -29.55
C VAL A 247 -5.05 -4.66 -28.54
N ALA A 248 -5.72 -4.70 -27.40
CA ALA A 248 -5.53 -5.73 -26.39
C ALA A 248 -6.80 -5.99 -25.59
N ASP A 249 -6.90 -7.22 -25.09
CA ASP A 249 -7.96 -7.70 -24.21
C ASP A 249 -7.34 -8.56 -23.11
N ILE A 250 -7.61 -8.23 -21.84
CA ILE A 250 -7.08 -8.91 -20.64
C ILE A 250 -8.09 -9.89 -20.02
N LEU A 251 -9.19 -10.23 -20.71
CA LEU A 251 -10.18 -11.18 -20.21
C LEU A 251 -9.53 -12.52 -19.74
N PRO A 252 -10.09 -13.17 -18.70
CA PRO A 252 -11.35 -12.84 -18.00
C PRO A 252 -11.24 -11.73 -16.95
N GLN A 253 -10.07 -11.12 -16.78
CA GLN A 253 -9.87 -10.01 -15.84
C GLN A 253 -10.50 -8.71 -16.34
N VAL A 254 -10.63 -7.75 -15.41
CA VAL A 254 -11.24 -6.43 -15.62
C VAL A 254 -10.27 -5.33 -15.25
N ASP A 255 -10.65 -4.08 -15.51
CA ASP A 255 -9.85 -2.88 -15.22
C ASP A 255 -8.47 -2.90 -15.90
N ALA A 256 -8.44 -2.85 -17.23
CA ALA A 256 -7.17 -2.80 -17.96
C ALA A 256 -6.44 -1.47 -17.69
N VAL A 257 -5.18 -1.55 -17.24
CA VAL A 257 -4.30 -0.39 -17.06
C VAL A 257 -3.19 -0.44 -18.11
N PRO A 258 -3.33 0.26 -19.25
CA PRO A 258 -2.29 0.29 -20.27
C PRO A 258 -1.10 1.13 -19.83
N GLU A 259 0.08 0.69 -20.24
CA GLU A 259 1.34 1.42 -20.14
C GLU A 259 2.21 1.07 -21.36
N LEU A 260 2.87 2.06 -21.94
CA LEU A 260 3.75 1.89 -23.09
C LEU A 260 5.21 1.95 -22.65
N VAL A 261 6.05 1.07 -23.18
CA VAL A 261 7.48 1.02 -22.87
C VAL A 261 8.24 0.38 -24.03
N ASP A 262 9.41 0.90 -24.38
CA ASP A 262 10.34 0.22 -25.31
C ASP A 262 11.14 -0.83 -24.52
N TRP A 263 10.56 -2.04 -24.34
CA TRP A 263 11.10 -3.04 -23.42
C TRP A 263 12.33 -3.75 -23.99
N ASP A 264 12.35 -4.00 -25.29
CA ASP A 264 13.44 -4.72 -25.97
C ASP A 264 14.48 -3.80 -26.66
N ARG A 265 14.25 -2.48 -26.61
CA ARG A 265 15.14 -1.42 -27.11
C ARG A 265 15.30 -1.42 -28.62
N ASP A 266 14.25 -1.75 -29.35
CA ASP A 266 14.23 -1.67 -30.80
C ASP A 266 13.71 -0.32 -31.34
N GLY A 267 13.23 0.56 -30.44
CA GLY A 267 12.80 1.91 -30.73
C GLY A 267 11.33 2.02 -31.15
N ASP A 268 10.55 0.95 -31.04
CA ASP A 268 9.10 0.98 -31.03
C ASP A 268 8.53 0.72 -29.63
N LEU A 269 7.23 0.98 -29.42
CA LEU A 269 6.62 0.92 -28.10
C LEU A 269 5.88 -0.41 -27.90
N ASP A 270 6.27 -1.17 -26.88
CA ASP A 270 5.53 -2.32 -26.39
C ASP A 270 4.39 -1.91 -25.46
N LEU A 271 3.41 -2.81 -25.30
CA LEU A 271 2.25 -2.59 -24.46
C LEU A 271 2.28 -3.52 -23.24
N VAL A 272 2.20 -2.91 -22.06
CA VAL A 272 2.01 -3.59 -20.78
C VAL A 272 0.60 -3.29 -20.28
N ALA A 273 -0.09 -4.31 -19.77
CA ALA A 273 -1.46 -4.15 -19.26
C ALA A 273 -1.58 -4.71 -17.84
N GLY A 274 -1.78 -3.81 -16.87
CA GLY A 274 -2.15 -4.18 -15.50
C GLY A 274 -3.57 -4.73 -15.42
N LYS A 275 -3.80 -5.65 -14.47
CA LYS A 275 -5.08 -6.36 -14.30
C LYS A 275 -5.66 -6.19 -12.89
N SER A 276 -6.97 -6.43 -12.76
CA SER A 276 -7.68 -6.42 -11.48
C SER A 276 -7.22 -7.46 -10.45
N ASP A 277 -6.50 -8.51 -10.87
CA ASP A 277 -6.04 -9.62 -10.02
C ASP A 277 -4.59 -9.50 -9.54
N GLY A 278 -3.87 -8.46 -9.97
CA GLY A 278 -2.49 -8.20 -9.57
C GLY A 278 -1.42 -8.70 -10.51
N LYS A 279 -1.80 -9.40 -11.57
CA LYS A 279 -0.89 -9.81 -12.62
C LYS A 279 -0.83 -8.76 -13.73
N ILE A 280 0.18 -8.89 -14.57
CA ILE A 280 0.44 -8.00 -15.71
C ILE A 280 0.50 -8.84 -16.98
N ASN A 281 -0.17 -8.40 -18.04
CA ASN A 281 0.03 -8.93 -19.39
C ASN A 281 1.11 -8.09 -20.10
N PHE A 282 1.91 -8.75 -20.94
CA PHE A 282 2.90 -8.13 -21.81
C PHE A 282 2.60 -8.47 -23.26
N TYR A 283 2.49 -7.44 -24.09
CA TYR A 283 2.28 -7.51 -25.52
C TYR A 283 3.47 -6.87 -26.22
N LEU A 284 4.27 -7.71 -26.87
CA LEU A 284 5.40 -7.24 -27.67
C LEU A 284 4.88 -6.69 -29.00
N ASN A 285 5.36 -5.52 -29.38
CA ASN A 285 5.17 -5.01 -30.73
C ASN A 285 6.06 -5.79 -31.70
N ILE A 286 5.45 -6.51 -32.64
CA ILE A 286 6.19 -7.21 -33.71
C ILE A 286 6.16 -6.46 -35.03
N GLY A 287 5.56 -5.27 -35.03
CA GLY A 287 5.43 -4.38 -36.18
C GLY A 287 6.65 -3.49 -36.32
N ASP A 288 6.40 -2.20 -36.52
CA ASP A 288 7.41 -1.15 -36.40
C ASP A 288 6.80 0.08 -35.72
N ARG A 289 7.63 1.09 -35.47
CA ARG A 289 7.22 2.37 -34.87
C ARG A 289 6.15 3.19 -35.63
N TYR A 290 5.82 2.80 -36.87
CA TYR A 290 4.82 3.49 -37.69
C TYR A 290 3.53 2.68 -37.84
N ALA A 291 3.64 1.35 -37.76
CA ALA A 291 2.54 0.41 -37.83
C ALA A 291 2.70 -0.63 -36.72
N PRO A 292 2.35 -0.29 -35.47
CA PRO A 292 2.47 -1.21 -34.35
C PRO A 292 1.56 -2.42 -34.51
N ASP A 293 2.07 -3.59 -34.15
CA ASP A 293 1.32 -4.85 -34.08
C ASP A 293 1.63 -5.56 -32.75
N TRP A 294 0.86 -5.26 -31.72
CA TRP A 294 1.02 -5.85 -30.40
C TRP A 294 0.50 -7.29 -30.33
N LYS A 295 1.39 -8.23 -29.98
CA LYS A 295 1.05 -9.63 -29.74
C LYS A 295 1.28 -10.01 -28.29
N LEU A 296 0.26 -10.60 -27.66
CA LEU A 296 0.37 -11.14 -26.31
C LEU A 296 1.53 -12.16 -26.24
N LYS A 297 2.52 -11.85 -25.41
CA LYS A 297 3.68 -12.70 -25.13
C LYS A 297 3.59 -13.31 -23.75
N SER A 298 3.08 -12.58 -22.76
CA SER A 298 2.91 -13.11 -21.40
C SER A 298 1.60 -12.64 -20.80
N ASN A 299 0.91 -13.51 -20.08
CA ASN A 299 -0.22 -13.17 -19.21
C ASN A 299 0.19 -12.98 -17.74
N HIS A 300 1.47 -13.20 -17.42
CA HIS A 300 2.03 -13.07 -16.08
C HIS A 300 3.47 -12.55 -16.19
N PHE A 301 3.59 -11.35 -16.75
CA PHE A 301 4.85 -10.71 -17.05
C PHE A 301 5.73 -10.57 -15.80
N GLN A 302 6.99 -10.98 -15.94
CA GLN A 302 8.00 -11.00 -14.87
C GLN A 302 7.56 -11.77 -13.60
N PHE A 303 6.56 -12.65 -13.71
CA PHE A 303 5.92 -13.33 -12.59
C PHE A 303 5.39 -12.39 -11.50
N ILE A 304 5.12 -11.13 -11.84
CA ILE A 304 4.61 -10.11 -10.92
C ILE A 304 3.19 -10.47 -10.49
N ASP A 305 2.97 -10.48 -9.17
CA ASP A 305 1.66 -10.65 -8.55
C ASP A 305 1.53 -9.67 -7.38
N ALA A 306 0.82 -8.57 -7.60
CA ALA A 306 0.48 -7.60 -6.56
C ALA A 306 -0.77 -8.00 -5.73
N GLY A 307 -1.38 -9.15 -6.04
CA GLY A 307 -2.54 -9.80 -5.41
C GLY A 307 -3.88 -9.08 -5.50
N GLY A 308 -3.98 -8.04 -6.32
CA GLY A 308 -5.22 -7.34 -6.67
C GLY A 308 -4.86 -6.25 -7.66
N PHE A 309 -5.81 -5.39 -8.04
CA PHE A 309 -5.60 -4.31 -9.02
C PHE A 309 -4.17 -3.77 -9.05
N VAL A 310 -3.54 -3.82 -10.22
CA VAL A 310 -2.17 -3.35 -10.43
C VAL A 310 -2.13 -2.31 -11.55
N ALA A 311 -1.43 -1.22 -11.29
CA ALA A 311 -1.25 -0.12 -12.22
C ALA A 311 0.24 0.08 -12.50
N PRO A 312 0.77 -0.51 -13.59
CA PRO A 312 2.17 -0.33 -13.96
C PRO A 312 2.44 1.08 -14.45
N THR A 313 3.63 1.59 -14.16
CA THR A 313 4.18 2.84 -14.67
C THR A 313 5.67 2.63 -14.88
N PHE A 314 6.14 2.83 -16.10
CA PHE A 314 7.56 2.78 -16.41
C PHE A 314 8.13 4.18 -16.40
N TYR A 315 9.20 4.40 -15.65
CA TYR A 315 9.88 5.69 -15.59
C TYR A 315 11.35 5.47 -15.26
N ASP A 316 12.23 6.09 -16.04
CA ASP A 316 13.68 6.07 -15.81
C ASP A 316 14.03 7.11 -14.75
N LEU A 317 14.00 6.68 -13.49
CA LEU A 317 14.16 7.53 -12.33
C LEU A 317 15.61 7.94 -12.10
N ASN A 318 16.57 7.10 -12.51
CA ASN A 318 18.01 7.33 -12.31
C ASN A 318 18.74 7.80 -13.59
N HIS A 319 18.00 8.01 -14.69
CA HIS A 319 18.49 8.42 -16.00
C HIS A 319 19.57 7.50 -16.58
N ASP A 320 19.46 6.19 -16.35
CA ASP A 320 20.37 5.21 -16.92
C ASP A 320 19.95 4.68 -18.31
N ASN A 321 18.81 5.15 -18.83
CA ASN A 321 18.06 4.73 -20.02
C ASN A 321 17.37 3.35 -19.89
N TYR A 322 17.19 2.84 -18.68
CA TYR A 322 16.47 1.60 -18.39
C TYR A 322 15.32 1.89 -17.42
N PRO A 323 14.11 2.19 -17.95
CA PRO A 323 12.99 2.55 -17.12
C PRO A 323 12.71 1.56 -15.99
N GLU A 324 12.60 2.06 -14.77
CA GLU A 324 12.13 1.31 -13.62
C GLU A 324 10.62 1.09 -13.67
N LEU A 325 10.17 0.03 -12.99
CA LEU A 325 8.74 -0.28 -12.90
C LEU A 325 8.19 0.08 -11.53
N PHE A 326 7.24 1.01 -11.52
CA PHE A 326 6.44 1.36 -10.36
C PHE A 326 5.06 0.74 -10.53
N LEU A 327 4.58 0.04 -9.49
CA LEU A 327 3.22 -0.49 -9.47
C LEU A 327 2.40 0.19 -8.40
N GLY A 328 1.37 0.88 -8.83
CA GLY A 328 0.25 1.13 -7.95
C GLY A 328 -0.55 -0.15 -7.70
N THR A 329 -1.05 -0.32 -6.48
CA THR A 329 -1.76 -1.56 -6.10
C THR A 329 -3.17 -1.27 -5.63
N ALA A 330 -3.99 -2.32 -5.46
CA ALA A 330 -5.31 -2.20 -4.86
C ALA A 330 -5.28 -1.63 -3.42
N THR A 331 -4.11 -1.67 -2.79
CA THR A 331 -3.84 -1.12 -1.46
C THR A 331 -3.06 0.18 -1.59
N SER A 332 -2.84 0.85 -0.46
CA SER A 332 -2.01 2.06 -0.38
C SER A 332 -0.52 1.88 -0.70
N ARG A 333 -0.12 0.68 -1.12
CA ARG A 333 1.26 0.34 -1.39
C ARG A 333 1.60 0.65 -2.84
N ILE A 334 2.78 1.25 -3.01
CA ILE A 334 3.47 1.35 -4.29
C ILE A 334 4.62 0.36 -4.26
N ILE A 335 4.70 -0.51 -5.26
CA ILE A 335 5.75 -1.53 -5.40
C ILE A 335 6.73 -1.01 -6.44
N TYR A 336 7.95 -0.73 -6.01
CA TYR A 336 9.06 -0.37 -6.89
C TYR A 336 9.81 -1.65 -7.31
N TYR A 337 10.21 -1.68 -8.57
CA TYR A 337 11.16 -2.62 -9.14
C TYR A 337 12.23 -1.83 -9.88
N GLU A 338 13.46 -2.02 -9.43
CA GLU A 338 14.61 -1.38 -10.05
C GLU A 338 15.02 -2.17 -11.29
N ASN A 339 15.16 -1.49 -12.41
CA ASN A 339 15.66 -2.07 -13.65
C ASN A 339 17.16 -1.80 -13.68
N HIS A 340 17.96 -2.82 -13.98
CA HIS A 340 19.40 -2.65 -14.10
C HIS A 340 19.84 -3.13 -15.46
N GLU A 341 20.74 -2.39 -16.09
CA GLU A 341 21.45 -2.97 -17.20
C GLU A 341 22.51 -3.98 -16.74
N ILE A 342 22.33 -5.22 -17.21
CA ILE A 342 23.20 -6.35 -16.89
C ILE A 342 24.64 -6.12 -17.36
N LEU A 343 24.89 -5.56 -18.55
CA LEU A 343 26.24 -5.52 -19.13
C LEU A 343 27.20 -4.66 -18.29
N THR A 344 26.86 -3.39 -18.10
CA THR A 344 27.63 -2.42 -17.30
C THR A 344 27.67 -2.81 -15.83
N SER A 345 26.58 -3.34 -15.27
CA SER A 345 26.54 -3.89 -13.91
C SER A 345 27.48 -5.09 -13.70
N MET A 346 27.65 -5.95 -14.72
CA MET A 346 28.61 -7.05 -14.65
C MET A 346 30.04 -6.55 -14.85
N LEU A 347 30.26 -5.60 -15.76
CA LEU A 347 31.57 -4.98 -16.00
C LEU A 347 32.10 -4.23 -14.77
N SER A 348 31.23 -3.55 -14.01
CA SER A 348 31.59 -2.82 -12.78
C SER A 348 32.17 -3.73 -11.68
N LYS A 349 31.91 -5.04 -11.72
CA LYS A 349 32.53 -6.01 -10.80
C LYS A 349 34.03 -6.15 -11.02
N ILE A 350 34.53 -5.76 -12.20
CA ILE A 350 35.94 -5.79 -12.55
C ILE A 350 36.56 -4.46 -12.13
N LYS A 351 37.35 -4.47 -11.03
CA LYS A 351 37.93 -3.26 -10.42
C LYS A 351 38.74 -2.36 -11.36
N SER A 352 39.23 -2.88 -12.48
CA SER A 352 40.04 -2.14 -13.45
C SER A 352 39.22 -1.49 -14.56
N ILE A 353 37.92 -1.74 -14.61
CA ILE A 353 36.99 -1.12 -15.56
C ILE A 353 36.25 0.01 -14.85
N ASP A 354 36.15 1.14 -15.53
CA ASP A 354 35.29 2.24 -15.13
C ASP A 354 33.95 2.16 -15.89
N PRO A 355 32.81 1.88 -15.24
CA PRO A 355 31.51 1.78 -15.91
C PRO A 355 31.08 3.06 -16.61
N GLU A 356 31.57 4.22 -16.16
CA GLU A 356 31.25 5.53 -16.75
C GLU A 356 32.00 5.78 -18.06
N SER A 357 33.00 4.94 -18.41
CA SER A 357 33.76 5.09 -19.66
C SER A 357 32.99 4.62 -20.90
N PHE A 358 31.85 3.94 -20.73
CA PHE A 358 31.06 3.39 -21.82
C PHE A 358 29.83 4.23 -22.13
N ASP A 359 29.58 4.44 -23.42
CA ASP A 359 28.29 4.93 -23.89
C ASP A 359 27.25 3.80 -23.74
N LYS A 360 26.29 3.96 -22.83
CA LYS A 360 25.22 2.96 -22.58
C LYS A 360 24.29 2.74 -23.78
N THR A 361 24.37 3.60 -24.78
CA THR A 361 23.63 3.46 -26.05
C THR A 361 24.39 2.63 -27.10
N ASP A 362 25.67 2.33 -26.88
CA ASP A 362 26.46 1.51 -27.79
C ASP A 362 25.98 0.05 -27.82
N SER A 363 26.26 -0.63 -28.94
CA SER A 363 25.98 -2.06 -29.06
C SER A 363 26.79 -2.88 -28.06
N VAL A 364 26.26 -4.04 -27.65
CA VAL A 364 26.94 -4.95 -26.70
C VAL A 364 28.35 -5.28 -27.19
N GLU A 365 28.54 -5.50 -28.49
CA GLU A 365 29.83 -5.82 -29.09
C GLU A 365 30.83 -4.66 -28.97
N ARG A 366 30.36 -3.41 -29.09
CA ARG A 366 31.21 -2.22 -28.92
C ARG A 366 31.64 -2.04 -27.48
N ILE A 367 30.72 -2.19 -26.54
CA ILE A 367 31.00 -2.07 -25.11
C ILE A 367 31.98 -3.18 -24.68
N LEU A 368 31.71 -4.44 -25.06
CA LEU A 368 32.62 -5.56 -24.77
C LEU A 368 34.00 -5.40 -25.44
N SER A 369 34.05 -4.88 -26.67
CA SER A 369 35.33 -4.63 -27.36
C SER A 369 36.14 -3.55 -26.65
N SER A 370 35.50 -2.49 -26.17
CA SER A 370 36.15 -1.41 -25.43
C SER A 370 36.61 -1.88 -24.05
N ALA A 371 35.75 -2.58 -23.29
CA ALA A 371 36.10 -3.21 -22.02
C ALA A 371 37.29 -4.19 -22.18
N CYS A 372 37.30 -5.00 -23.24
CA CYS A 372 38.40 -5.91 -23.51
C CYS A 372 39.72 -5.17 -23.78
N LYS A 373 39.70 -4.00 -24.42
CA LYS A 373 40.92 -3.18 -24.61
C LYS A 373 41.47 -2.66 -23.29
N GLU A 374 40.61 -2.31 -22.33
CA GLU A 374 41.03 -1.91 -20.98
C GLU A 374 41.63 -3.09 -20.19
N LEU A 375 41.19 -4.32 -20.47
CA LEU A 375 41.65 -5.57 -19.85
C LEU A 375 42.80 -6.28 -20.58
N ASN A 376 43.73 -5.53 -21.15
CA ASN A 376 44.91 -6.02 -21.89
C ASN A 376 44.63 -6.71 -23.23
N GLY A 377 43.41 -6.64 -23.77
CA GLY A 377 43.06 -7.20 -25.07
C GLY A 377 42.84 -8.72 -25.07
N LEU A 378 42.62 -9.27 -26.26
CA LEU A 378 42.44 -10.71 -26.46
C LEU A 378 43.79 -11.45 -26.43
N PRO A 379 43.88 -12.64 -25.80
CA PRO A 379 42.81 -13.40 -25.14
C PRO A 379 42.65 -13.12 -23.63
N GLU A 380 43.53 -12.33 -23.01
CA GLU A 380 43.59 -12.15 -21.55
C GLU A 380 42.28 -11.58 -20.96
N CYS A 381 41.63 -10.66 -21.69
CA CYS A 381 40.37 -10.06 -21.26
C CYS A 381 39.25 -11.09 -21.08
N LEU A 382 39.23 -12.18 -21.88
CA LEU A 382 38.16 -13.18 -21.85
C LEU A 382 38.07 -13.89 -20.50
N THR A 383 39.20 -14.06 -19.81
CA THR A 383 39.25 -14.74 -18.52
C THR A 383 38.60 -13.89 -17.43
N GLU A 384 38.88 -12.58 -17.41
CA GLU A 384 38.30 -11.66 -16.42
C GLU A 384 36.82 -11.40 -16.71
N LEU A 385 36.44 -11.24 -17.98
CA LEU A 385 35.04 -11.15 -18.39
C LEU A 385 34.28 -12.43 -18.03
N SER A 386 34.84 -13.63 -18.26
CA SER A 386 34.19 -14.90 -17.90
C SER A 386 33.86 -15.01 -16.42
N LYS A 387 34.73 -14.52 -15.54
CA LYS A 387 34.44 -14.45 -14.10
C LYS A 387 33.32 -13.47 -13.79
N ALA A 388 33.32 -12.29 -14.42
CA ALA A 388 32.33 -11.25 -14.17
C ALA A 388 30.92 -11.65 -14.64
N PHE A 389 30.81 -12.24 -15.84
CA PHE A 389 29.54 -12.72 -16.42
C PHE A 389 29.09 -14.08 -15.86
N GLY A 390 29.85 -14.69 -14.94
CA GLY A 390 29.47 -15.94 -14.27
C GLY A 390 29.45 -17.15 -15.21
N VAL A 391 30.37 -17.19 -16.18
CA VAL A 391 30.53 -18.34 -17.08
C VAL A 391 30.91 -19.58 -16.23
N PRO A 392 30.21 -20.72 -16.38
CA PRO A 392 30.47 -21.92 -15.58
C PRO A 392 31.92 -22.40 -15.62
N GLU A 393 32.43 -22.87 -14.47
CA GLU A 393 33.79 -23.42 -14.36
C GLU A 393 33.98 -24.60 -15.32
N GLY A 394 34.86 -24.44 -16.31
CA GLY A 394 35.17 -25.45 -17.34
C GLY A 394 34.69 -25.09 -18.75
N GLN A 395 33.82 -24.08 -18.90
CA GLN A 395 33.42 -23.56 -20.20
C GLN A 395 34.43 -22.52 -20.69
N LYS A 396 34.99 -22.74 -21.89
CA LYS A 396 35.95 -21.82 -22.50
C LYS A 396 35.22 -20.89 -23.47
N ILE A 397 35.48 -19.60 -23.32
CA ILE A 397 35.05 -18.55 -24.24
C ILE A 397 36.24 -18.17 -25.11
N GLU A 398 36.09 -18.24 -26.43
CA GLU A 398 37.15 -17.91 -27.41
C GLU A 398 36.93 -16.56 -28.08
N LYS A 399 35.69 -16.04 -28.08
CA LYS A 399 35.31 -14.78 -28.72
C LYS A 399 34.34 -13.98 -27.86
N LEU A 400 34.25 -12.68 -28.12
CA LEU A 400 33.39 -11.78 -27.36
C LEU A 400 31.89 -12.04 -27.58
N ASP A 401 31.49 -12.51 -28.76
CA ASP A 401 30.09 -12.82 -29.09
C ASP A 401 29.54 -14.04 -28.36
N GLU A 402 30.42 -14.94 -27.89
CA GLU A 402 30.06 -16.08 -27.05
C GLU A 402 29.61 -15.66 -25.63
N PHE A 403 29.76 -14.38 -25.24
CA PHE A 403 29.16 -13.83 -24.02
C PHE A 403 27.66 -13.55 -24.13
N ASN A 404 27.10 -13.51 -25.36
CA ASN A 404 25.70 -13.16 -25.59
C ASN A 404 24.69 -13.96 -24.73
N PRO A 405 24.80 -15.29 -24.55
CA PRO A 405 23.87 -16.05 -23.70
C PRO A 405 23.92 -15.69 -22.20
N TYR A 406 24.98 -15.03 -21.74
CA TYR A 406 25.15 -14.61 -20.34
C TYR A 406 24.72 -13.16 -20.11
N ILE A 407 24.65 -12.37 -21.19
CA ILE A 407 24.22 -10.98 -21.21
C ILE A 407 22.72 -10.89 -21.49
N PHE A 408 22.26 -11.56 -22.55
CA PHE A 408 20.85 -11.67 -22.89
C PHE A 408 20.25 -12.84 -22.13
N ARG A 409 19.26 -12.57 -21.28
CA ARG A 409 18.57 -13.62 -20.54
C ARG A 409 17.25 -13.94 -21.21
N ARG A 410 16.92 -15.23 -21.25
CA ARG A 410 15.56 -15.65 -21.60
C ARG A 410 14.61 -15.14 -20.52
N ASP A 411 13.64 -14.36 -20.95
CA ASP A 411 12.54 -13.98 -20.08
C ASP A 411 11.59 -15.17 -19.98
N LEU A 412 11.70 -15.89 -18.86
CA LEU A 412 10.89 -17.08 -18.60
C LEU A 412 9.39 -16.74 -18.48
N SER A 413 9.04 -15.48 -18.24
CA SER A 413 7.63 -15.06 -18.15
C SER A 413 6.94 -15.02 -19.52
N ILE A 414 7.70 -14.92 -20.62
CA ILE A 414 7.17 -14.86 -21.99
C ILE A 414 6.63 -16.21 -22.49
N ASP A 415 6.86 -17.30 -21.75
CA ASP A 415 6.27 -18.61 -22.06
C ASP A 415 5.09 -18.97 -21.12
N SER A 416 4.65 -18.06 -20.25
CA SER A 416 3.63 -18.33 -19.22
C SER A 416 2.21 -18.58 -19.74
N ILE A 417 2.00 -18.49 -21.06
CA ILE A 417 0.70 -18.70 -21.70
C ILE A 417 0.19 -20.15 -21.51
N MET A 418 1.06 -21.11 -21.17
CA MET A 418 0.71 -22.54 -21.14
C MET A 418 0.09 -23.08 -19.84
N GLU A 419 0.15 -22.39 -18.70
CA GLU A 419 -0.26 -22.99 -17.41
C GLU A 419 -1.71 -22.70 -16.94
N GLU A 420 -2.43 -21.74 -17.52
CA GLU A 420 -3.72 -21.28 -16.96
C GLU A 420 -5.00 -21.96 -17.52
N VAL A 421 -4.90 -22.91 -18.45
CA VAL A 421 -6.10 -23.60 -19.00
C VAL A 421 -6.62 -24.72 -18.08
N ALA A 422 -5.99 -24.98 -16.93
CA ALA A 422 -6.38 -26.07 -16.04
C ALA A 422 -7.61 -25.79 -15.14
N ASP A 423 -8.05 -24.54 -14.97
CA ASP A 423 -9.08 -24.17 -13.97
C ASP A 423 -10.45 -23.75 -14.56
N LEU A 424 -10.68 -23.93 -15.86
CA LEU A 424 -11.98 -23.68 -16.50
C LEU A 424 -12.62 -24.98 -17.01
N GLN A 425 -12.87 -25.94 -16.12
CA GLN A 425 -13.78 -27.06 -16.43
C GLN A 425 -14.38 -27.73 -15.18
N GLU A 426 -14.99 -26.95 -14.29
CA GLU A 426 -16.03 -27.48 -13.39
C GLU A 426 -17.24 -26.55 -13.43
N ASN A 427 -18.12 -26.78 -14.42
CA ASN A 427 -19.58 -26.60 -14.34
C ASN A 427 -20.18 -26.89 -15.71
N ASP A 428 -20.52 -28.15 -15.97
CA ASP A 428 -21.71 -28.52 -16.74
C ASP A 428 -21.90 -30.05 -16.71
N ALA A 429 -22.49 -30.53 -15.62
CA ALA A 429 -22.97 -31.90 -15.50
C ALA A 429 -24.49 -31.91 -15.33
N ALA A 430 -25.23 -31.74 -16.45
CA ALA A 430 -26.63 -32.15 -16.55
C ALA A 430 -27.15 -32.16 -18.00
N ALA A 431 -26.88 -33.23 -18.77
CA ALA A 431 -27.86 -33.82 -19.69
C ALA A 431 -27.35 -35.13 -20.30
N ASN A 432 -28.23 -36.13 -20.27
CA ASN A 432 -28.03 -37.52 -20.62
C ASN A 432 -28.17 -37.80 -22.14
N GLN A 433 -27.42 -38.81 -22.59
CA GLN A 433 -27.77 -39.85 -23.59
C GLN A 433 -27.79 -39.50 -25.10
N ASN A 434 -26.79 -39.99 -25.86
CA ASN A 434 -26.86 -41.23 -26.66
C ASN A 434 -25.60 -41.43 -27.55
N GLU A 435 -25.03 -42.64 -27.47
CA GLU A 435 -23.98 -43.28 -28.30
C GLU A 435 -24.37 -43.47 -29.80
N PRO A 436 -23.53 -44.06 -30.71
CA PRO A 436 -22.05 -44.20 -30.80
C PRO A 436 -21.46 -44.08 -32.26
N ASN A 437 -20.15 -44.38 -32.38
CA ASN A 437 -19.35 -44.77 -33.58
C ASN A 437 -18.86 -43.62 -34.50
N ALA A 438 -17.63 -43.59 -35.04
CA ALA A 438 -16.54 -44.57 -35.18
C ALA A 438 -15.24 -43.91 -35.69
N GLN A 439 -14.09 -44.43 -35.22
CA GLN A 439 -12.81 -44.68 -35.93
C GLN A 439 -11.95 -43.53 -36.49
N GLY A 440 -10.72 -43.47 -35.94
CA GLY A 440 -9.53 -42.89 -36.57
C GLY A 440 -8.35 -42.78 -35.59
N GLN A 441 -7.57 -43.88 -35.46
CA GLN A 441 -6.27 -43.95 -34.78
C GLN A 441 -5.27 -42.96 -35.42
N GLU A 442 -4.22 -42.43 -34.79
CA GLU A 442 -3.12 -43.13 -34.11
C GLU A 442 -2.36 -42.21 -33.13
N ASN A 443 -1.82 -42.85 -32.09
CA ASN A 443 -0.81 -42.34 -31.17
C ASN A 443 0.51 -42.04 -31.91
N VAL A 444 1.18 -40.93 -31.56
CA VAL A 444 2.64 -40.81 -31.71
C VAL A 444 3.23 -40.52 -30.34
N GLY A 445 4.10 -41.43 -29.92
CA GLY A 445 4.83 -41.39 -28.67
C GLY A 445 5.92 -40.33 -28.64
N ILE A 446 6.28 -39.99 -27.42
CA ILE A 446 7.41 -39.15 -27.05
C ILE A 446 8.69 -39.91 -27.42
N GLU A 447 9.43 -39.43 -28.42
CA GLU A 447 10.81 -39.82 -28.65
C GLU A 447 11.73 -38.74 -28.07
N GLN A 448 12.52 -39.17 -27.07
CA GLN A 448 13.80 -38.59 -26.74
C GLN A 448 14.71 -38.75 -27.96
N ASP A 449 15.39 -37.68 -28.37
CA ASP A 449 16.55 -37.82 -29.23
C ASP A 449 17.74 -37.06 -28.65
N SER A 450 18.75 -37.83 -28.30
CA SER A 450 20.09 -37.40 -27.95
C SER A 450 21.02 -38.04 -28.98
N GLN A 451 21.59 -37.25 -29.88
CA GLN A 451 22.84 -37.60 -30.57
C GLN A 451 23.70 -36.34 -30.79
N GLU A 452 24.96 -36.47 -30.38
CA GLU A 452 26.07 -35.58 -30.69
C GLU A 452 26.50 -35.73 -32.16
N GLU A 453 26.56 -34.62 -32.89
CA GLU A 453 27.60 -34.25 -33.87
C GLU A 453 27.68 -32.71 -33.78
N GLY A 454 28.81 -32.03 -33.58
CA GLY A 454 30.07 -32.18 -34.29
C GLY A 454 30.36 -30.85 -35.01
N ALA A 455 30.89 -29.87 -34.27
CA ALA A 455 31.64 -28.70 -34.73
C ALA A 455 31.26 -28.05 -36.09
N GLU A 456 30.27 -27.16 -36.09
CA GLU A 456 30.16 -26.09 -37.10
C GLU A 456 29.27 -24.89 -36.65
N ASP A 457 29.29 -24.49 -35.37
CA ASP A 457 28.16 -23.71 -34.81
C ASP A 457 28.47 -22.27 -34.35
N GLY A 458 29.49 -21.63 -34.90
CA GLY A 458 29.76 -20.20 -34.62
C GLY A 458 28.81 -19.22 -35.32
N GLN A 459 28.20 -19.62 -36.44
CA GLN A 459 27.26 -18.76 -37.21
C GLN A 459 25.79 -19.01 -36.85
N ASN A 460 25.46 -20.16 -36.27
CA ASN A 460 24.08 -20.56 -35.98
C ASN A 460 23.57 -20.03 -34.63
N LEU A 461 24.47 -19.88 -33.64
CA LEU A 461 24.11 -19.34 -32.33
C LEU A 461 23.68 -17.87 -32.42
N ASN A 462 24.45 -17.03 -33.13
CA ASN A 462 24.11 -15.63 -33.32
C ASN A 462 22.80 -15.47 -34.11
N THR A 463 22.58 -16.30 -35.14
CA THR A 463 21.32 -16.28 -35.89
C THR A 463 20.12 -16.73 -35.05
N SER A 464 20.33 -17.69 -34.14
CA SER A 464 19.31 -18.16 -33.19
C SER A 464 19.02 -17.12 -32.11
N ILE A 465 20.05 -16.47 -31.57
CA ILE A 465 19.94 -15.35 -30.64
C ILE A 465 19.24 -14.17 -31.31
N GLU A 466 19.62 -13.78 -32.52
CA GLU A 466 18.91 -12.72 -33.25
C GLU A 466 17.45 -13.07 -33.52
N LYS A 467 17.16 -14.32 -33.85
CA LYS A 467 15.78 -14.78 -34.04
C LYS A 467 14.99 -14.70 -32.73
N LEU A 468 15.59 -15.07 -31.60
CA LEU A 468 14.96 -14.98 -30.28
C LEU A 468 14.81 -13.53 -29.79
N LYS A 469 15.78 -12.65 -30.09
CA LYS A 469 15.70 -11.20 -29.86
C LYS A 469 14.54 -10.58 -30.63
N LYS A 470 14.46 -10.85 -31.94
CA LYS A 470 13.33 -10.44 -32.81
C LYS A 470 11.97 -10.99 -32.38
N GLN A 471 11.95 -11.99 -31.50
CA GLN A 471 10.72 -12.57 -30.96
C GLN A 471 10.39 -12.05 -29.55
N GLY A 472 11.25 -11.19 -28.98
CA GLY A 472 11.20 -10.65 -27.62
C GLY A 472 11.50 -11.67 -26.51
N ILE A 473 11.93 -12.90 -26.85
CA ILE A 473 12.07 -14.01 -25.88
C ILE A 473 13.31 -13.85 -25.00
N ILE A 474 14.34 -13.16 -25.49
CA ILE A 474 15.57 -12.86 -24.74
C ILE A 474 15.77 -11.35 -24.62
N THR A 475 15.96 -10.84 -23.41
CA THR A 475 16.02 -9.40 -23.10
C THR A 475 17.35 -9.05 -22.42
N ARG A 476 17.75 -7.77 -22.48
CA ARG A 476 18.92 -7.22 -21.75
C ARG A 476 18.58 -6.81 -20.32
N ASN A 477 17.29 -6.64 -20.03
CA ASN A 477 16.80 -5.91 -18.86
C ASN A 477 16.28 -6.89 -17.80
N GLN A 478 16.58 -6.61 -16.54
CA GLN A 478 16.09 -7.40 -15.42
C GLN A 478 15.59 -6.49 -14.31
N LEU A 479 14.34 -6.73 -13.89
CA LEU A 479 13.78 -6.10 -12.70
C LEU A 479 14.27 -6.81 -11.43
N TRP A 480 14.69 -6.02 -10.45
CA TRP A 480 15.05 -6.46 -9.12
C TRP A 480 13.95 -6.06 -8.14
N LEU A 481 13.51 -7.02 -7.33
CA LEU A 481 12.46 -6.84 -6.33
C LEU A 481 12.95 -5.92 -5.20
N SER A 482 12.60 -4.64 -5.25
CA SER A 482 12.99 -3.64 -4.24
C SER A 482 11.90 -3.36 -3.19
N SER A 483 10.68 -3.88 -3.34
CA SER A 483 9.64 -3.80 -2.31
C SER A 483 9.24 -5.16 -1.74
N ARG A 484 9.83 -5.52 -0.60
CA ARG A 484 9.34 -6.60 0.26
C ARG A 484 9.08 -5.97 1.63
N ASN A 485 7.97 -6.32 2.29
CA ASN A 485 7.81 -5.91 3.69
C ASN A 485 9.01 -6.43 4.51
N TYR A 486 9.27 -5.85 5.69
CA TYR A 486 10.41 -6.25 6.51
C TYR A 486 10.49 -7.78 6.71
N LEU A 487 9.35 -8.47 6.85
CA LEU A 487 9.31 -9.92 7.04
C LEU A 487 9.41 -10.75 5.74
N LYS A 488 9.59 -10.11 4.56
CA LYS A 488 9.60 -10.76 3.24
C LYS A 488 8.38 -11.65 2.95
N ILE A 489 7.23 -11.30 3.52
CA ILE A 489 5.99 -12.04 3.28
C ILE A 489 5.29 -11.47 2.05
N GLU A 490 5.35 -12.23 0.94
CA GLU A 490 4.90 -11.83 -0.39
C GLU A 490 3.36 -11.81 -0.54
N ASN A 491 2.63 -12.58 0.28
CA ASN A 491 1.22 -12.93 0.01
C ASN A 491 0.15 -12.12 0.75
N LEU A 492 0.49 -11.35 1.78
CA LEU A 492 -0.52 -10.78 2.69
C LEU A 492 -1.23 -9.54 2.17
N VAL A 493 -0.49 -8.67 1.47
CA VAL A 493 -0.98 -7.33 1.13
C VAL A 493 -1.85 -7.37 -0.13
N GLY A 494 -1.56 -8.32 -1.01
CA GLY A 494 -2.23 -8.42 -2.30
C GLY A 494 -3.57 -9.14 -2.21
N ARG A 495 -3.53 -10.46 -1.95
CA ARG A 495 -4.70 -11.34 -2.14
C ARG A 495 -5.79 -11.17 -1.10
N ASP A 496 -5.46 -10.61 0.08
CA ASP A 496 -6.36 -10.65 1.22
C ASP A 496 -6.24 -9.43 2.14
N ARG A 497 -7.27 -8.58 2.12
CA ARG A 497 -7.38 -7.41 3.01
C ARG A 497 -7.58 -7.84 4.47
N HIS A 498 -7.41 -6.92 5.41
CA HIS A 498 -7.53 -7.12 6.86
C HIS A 498 -6.52 -8.12 7.42
N VAL A 499 -5.45 -7.62 8.01
CA VAL A 499 -4.47 -8.47 8.71
C VAL A 499 -4.69 -8.38 10.22
N PHE A 500 -4.95 -9.53 10.83
CA PHE A 500 -4.89 -9.72 12.29
C PHE A 500 -3.71 -10.63 12.60
N VAL A 501 -2.82 -10.19 13.49
CA VAL A 501 -1.56 -10.88 13.76
C VAL A 501 -1.55 -11.50 15.15
N THR A 502 -1.04 -12.71 15.24
CA THR A 502 -0.64 -13.36 16.49
C THR A 502 0.68 -14.08 16.25
N SER A 503 1.46 -14.25 17.31
CA SER A 503 2.73 -14.99 17.26
C SER A 503 2.85 -15.98 18.40
N GLY A 504 3.65 -17.02 18.19
CA GLY A 504 3.97 -18.03 19.19
C GLY A 504 4.91 -19.08 18.60
N ASP A 505 5.61 -19.79 19.46
CA ASP A 505 6.53 -20.85 19.06
C ASP A 505 5.75 -22.16 18.96
N TRP A 506 5.06 -22.38 17.82
CA TRP A 506 4.16 -23.54 17.68
C TRP A 506 4.90 -24.84 17.36
N ASN A 507 6.18 -24.76 16.99
CA ASN A 507 7.02 -25.93 16.68
C ASN A 507 8.10 -26.20 17.75
N LYS A 508 8.13 -25.40 18.83
CA LYS A 508 9.12 -25.45 19.94
C LYS A 508 10.57 -25.44 19.46
N ASP A 509 10.86 -24.69 18.41
CA ASP A 509 12.23 -24.46 17.94
C ASP A 509 12.92 -23.27 18.66
N GLY A 510 12.17 -22.61 19.56
CA GLY A 510 12.57 -21.46 20.33
C GLY A 510 12.31 -20.13 19.62
N ARG A 511 11.94 -20.12 18.33
CA ARG A 511 11.63 -18.89 17.57
C ARG A 511 10.13 -18.66 17.61
N LYS A 512 9.74 -17.38 17.60
CA LYS A 512 8.33 -17.02 17.47
C LYS A 512 7.94 -17.10 16.01
N ASP A 513 6.95 -17.92 15.73
CA ASP A 513 6.28 -18.00 14.43
C ASP A 513 5.06 -17.06 14.39
N ILE A 514 4.51 -16.82 13.20
CA ILE A 514 3.43 -15.84 12.99
C ILE A 514 2.22 -16.45 12.28
N LEU A 515 1.02 -16.23 12.82
CA LEU A 515 -0.25 -16.48 12.14
C LEU A 515 -0.93 -15.15 11.80
N LEU A 516 -1.48 -15.08 10.58
CA LEU A 516 -2.13 -13.89 10.05
C LEU A 516 -3.53 -14.21 9.55
N GLY A 517 -4.53 -13.65 10.22
CA GLY A 517 -5.91 -13.71 9.77
C GLY A 517 -6.16 -12.76 8.60
N SER A 518 -7.17 -13.09 7.79
CA SER A 518 -7.52 -12.41 6.54
C SER A 518 -9.02 -12.16 6.40
N ARG A 519 -9.39 -11.25 5.49
CA ARG A 519 -10.79 -10.98 5.13
C ARG A 519 -11.50 -12.21 4.56
N THR A 520 -10.84 -13.04 3.74
CA THR A 520 -11.46 -14.27 3.24
C THR A 520 -11.71 -15.32 4.33
N GLY A 521 -11.10 -15.13 5.51
CA GLY A 521 -11.18 -16.07 6.62
C GLY A 521 -10.09 -17.14 6.59
N GLU A 522 -9.22 -17.13 5.58
CA GLU A 522 -7.96 -17.88 5.60
C GLU A 522 -7.08 -17.39 6.75
N ILE A 523 -6.28 -18.28 7.34
CA ILE A 523 -5.20 -17.93 8.25
C ILE A 523 -3.90 -18.36 7.60
N TYR A 524 -3.02 -17.40 7.36
CA TYR A 524 -1.69 -17.66 6.82
C TYR A 524 -0.72 -17.95 7.95
N ALA A 525 -0.03 -19.09 7.89
CA ALA A 525 0.99 -19.46 8.86
C ALA A 525 2.40 -19.28 8.27
N PHE A 526 3.27 -18.58 9.01
CA PHE A 526 4.66 -18.32 8.65
C PHE A 526 5.60 -18.78 9.76
N GLU A 527 6.44 -19.76 9.42
CA GLU A 527 7.50 -20.27 10.29
C GLU A 527 8.73 -19.35 10.20
N ASN A 528 9.29 -18.98 11.35
CA ASN A 528 10.56 -18.24 11.42
C ASN A 528 11.74 -19.22 11.40
N ARG A 529 12.69 -19.02 10.48
CA ARG A 529 13.86 -19.90 10.31
C ARG A 529 15.19 -19.28 10.71
N THR A 530 15.18 -18.04 11.21
CA THR A 530 16.39 -17.34 11.62
C THR A 530 16.23 -16.62 12.96
N ASP A 531 17.31 -16.53 13.73
CA ASP A 531 17.31 -15.81 15.01
C ASP A 531 17.35 -14.28 14.80
N LYS A 532 17.92 -13.83 13.68
CA LYS A 532 17.96 -12.42 13.27
C LYS A 532 17.71 -12.32 11.78
N GLY A 533 16.91 -11.33 11.38
CA GLY A 533 16.57 -11.08 9.98
C GLY A 533 15.17 -11.57 9.61
N THR A 534 15.00 -11.98 8.37
CA THR A 534 13.69 -11.94 7.69
C THR A 534 13.40 -13.23 6.92
N ASP A 535 13.83 -14.39 7.42
CA ASP A 535 13.64 -15.69 6.75
C ASP A 535 12.36 -16.37 7.24
N TRP A 536 11.25 -15.99 6.62
CA TRP A 536 9.90 -16.47 6.94
C TRP A 536 9.41 -17.40 5.84
N HIS A 537 8.93 -18.58 6.21
CA HIS A 537 8.43 -19.56 5.27
C HIS A 537 6.96 -19.85 5.50
N GLN A 538 6.14 -19.72 4.46
CA GLN A 538 4.73 -20.04 4.57
C GLN A 538 4.53 -21.56 4.70
N ILE A 539 3.76 -21.97 5.70
CA ILE A 539 3.32 -23.35 5.89
C ILE A 539 1.80 -23.40 5.70
N LYS A 540 1.31 -24.36 4.92
CA LYS A 540 -0.11 -24.52 4.64
C LYS A 540 -0.71 -25.62 5.50
N PHE A 541 -1.75 -25.26 6.25
CA PHE A 541 -2.54 -26.20 7.05
C PHE A 541 -3.96 -26.28 6.48
N PRO A 542 -4.52 -27.49 6.24
CA PRO A 542 -5.86 -27.63 5.67
C PRO A 542 -6.96 -26.93 6.49
N SER A 543 -6.86 -26.94 7.82
CA SER A 543 -7.83 -26.32 8.73
C SER A 543 -7.77 -24.79 8.76
N LEU A 544 -6.72 -24.20 8.20
CA LEU A 544 -6.51 -22.74 8.13
C LEU A 544 -6.92 -22.15 6.77
N GLN A 545 -7.31 -22.98 5.80
CA GLN A 545 -7.74 -22.52 4.49
C GLN A 545 -9.05 -21.71 4.54
N LYS A 546 -9.30 -20.95 3.47
CA LYS A 546 -10.52 -20.16 3.28
C LYS A 546 -11.78 -20.99 3.54
N ASN A 547 -12.64 -20.46 4.41
CA ASN A 547 -13.87 -21.13 4.83
C ASN A 547 -15.00 -20.09 5.09
N LYS A 548 -16.06 -20.48 5.82
CA LYS A 548 -17.21 -19.58 6.11
C LYS A 548 -16.94 -18.53 7.19
N ARG A 549 -15.77 -18.56 7.86
CA ARG A 549 -15.40 -17.65 8.95
C ARG A 549 -15.48 -16.20 8.46
N ASN A 550 -14.74 -15.86 7.40
CA ASN A 550 -14.54 -14.49 6.89
C ASN A 550 -14.06 -13.50 7.97
N PHE A 551 -13.05 -12.69 7.67
CA PHE A 551 -12.40 -11.79 8.62
C PHE A 551 -11.91 -12.55 9.86
N SER A 552 -11.02 -13.51 9.62
CA SER A 552 -10.41 -14.32 10.68
C SER A 552 -9.54 -13.43 11.58
N ALA A 553 -9.73 -13.55 12.89
CA ALA A 553 -8.90 -12.89 13.90
C ALA A 553 -8.33 -13.97 14.84
N PRO A 554 -7.23 -14.63 14.47
CA PRO A 554 -6.65 -15.73 15.25
C PRO A 554 -5.86 -15.23 16.46
N VAL A 555 -5.89 -16.01 17.54
CA VAL A 555 -5.02 -15.92 18.71
C VAL A 555 -4.47 -17.31 18.98
N LEU A 556 -3.16 -17.39 19.19
CA LEU A 556 -2.44 -18.62 19.46
C LEU A 556 -2.13 -18.72 20.96
N SER A 557 -2.61 -19.76 21.64
CA SER A 557 -2.41 -19.96 23.09
C SER A 557 -2.63 -21.42 23.50
N ASP A 558 -2.15 -21.83 24.66
CA ASP A 558 -2.38 -23.16 25.27
C ASP A 558 -3.73 -23.16 26.00
N ILE A 559 -4.82 -23.47 25.29
CA ILE A 559 -6.21 -23.25 25.75
C ILE A 559 -6.70 -24.40 26.66
N ASP A 560 -6.25 -25.63 26.42
CA ASP A 560 -6.60 -26.81 27.24
C ASP A 560 -5.46 -27.28 28.16
N GLY A 561 -4.38 -26.49 28.26
CA GLY A 561 -3.33 -26.67 29.26
C GLY A 561 -2.47 -27.91 29.06
N ASP A 562 -2.47 -28.50 27.87
CA ASP A 562 -1.67 -29.68 27.55
C ASP A 562 -0.21 -29.34 27.17
N GLY A 563 0.07 -28.04 27.00
CA GLY A 563 1.40 -27.50 26.74
C GLY A 563 1.78 -27.43 25.27
N ASP A 564 0.84 -27.68 24.36
CA ASP A 564 0.93 -27.28 22.96
C ASP A 564 0.06 -26.04 22.66
N LEU A 565 0.19 -25.45 21.47
CA LEU A 565 -0.51 -24.21 21.14
C LEU A 565 -1.73 -24.47 20.26
N ASP A 566 -2.88 -24.03 20.75
CA ASP A 566 -4.17 -23.99 20.07
C ASP A 566 -4.45 -22.65 19.40
N ILE A 567 -5.48 -22.63 18.54
CA ILE A 567 -5.96 -21.40 17.92
C ILE A 567 -7.40 -21.13 18.34
N ILE A 568 -7.66 -19.95 18.91
CA ILE A 568 -9.00 -19.38 18.99
C ILE A 568 -9.14 -18.28 17.94
N CYS A 569 -10.18 -18.33 17.13
CA CYS A 569 -10.34 -17.43 16.00
C CYS A 569 -11.71 -16.77 15.97
N GLY A 570 -11.71 -15.45 15.93
CA GLY A 570 -12.91 -14.67 15.72
C GLY A 570 -13.28 -14.49 14.25
N ASN A 571 -14.49 -13.98 14.01
CA ASN A 571 -15.02 -13.80 12.67
C ASN A 571 -15.95 -12.59 12.51
N ARG A 572 -16.32 -12.29 11.24
CA ARG A 572 -17.22 -11.18 10.90
C ARG A 572 -18.58 -11.24 11.60
N LYS A 573 -19.13 -12.43 11.83
CA LYS A 573 -20.44 -12.63 12.46
C LYS A 573 -20.39 -12.55 13.99
N GLY A 574 -19.24 -12.17 14.56
CA GLY A 574 -19.09 -12.05 16.01
C GLY A 574 -18.97 -13.40 16.72
N ARG A 575 -18.81 -14.51 15.99
CA ARG A 575 -18.65 -15.85 16.57
C ARG A 575 -17.19 -16.23 16.68
N ILE A 576 -16.93 -17.15 17.60
CA ILE A 576 -15.61 -17.70 17.86
C ILE A 576 -15.55 -19.15 17.41
N GLU A 577 -14.40 -19.55 16.87
CA GLU A 577 -14.07 -20.92 16.52
C GLU A 577 -12.78 -21.31 17.24
N TRP A 578 -12.78 -22.48 17.89
CA TRP A 578 -11.58 -23.04 18.51
C TRP A 578 -11.06 -24.17 17.64
N LEU A 579 -9.78 -24.09 17.27
CA LEU A 579 -9.05 -25.15 16.62
C LEU A 579 -8.06 -25.74 17.63
N LEU A 580 -8.36 -26.96 18.07
CA LEU A 580 -7.55 -27.72 18.99
C LEU A 580 -6.41 -28.39 18.22
N ASN A 581 -5.19 -28.27 18.73
CA ASN A 581 -4.05 -29.03 18.24
C ASN A 581 -4.16 -30.48 18.72
N ARG A 582 -4.17 -31.41 17.77
CA ARG A 582 -4.12 -32.86 18.06
C ARG A 582 -2.83 -33.52 17.61
N GLY A 583 -1.90 -32.70 17.13
CA GLY A 583 -0.60 -33.14 16.65
C GLY A 583 0.37 -33.30 17.82
N THR A 584 1.59 -32.81 17.62
CA THR A 584 2.55 -32.66 18.70
C THR A 584 2.98 -31.21 18.81
N ASP A 585 3.63 -30.87 19.92
CA ASP A 585 4.23 -29.57 20.17
C ASP A 585 5.35 -29.15 19.20
N LYS A 586 5.78 -30.05 18.32
CA LYS A 586 6.74 -29.78 17.22
C LYS A 586 6.12 -29.85 15.84
N LYS A 587 4.92 -30.42 15.73
CA LYS A 587 4.22 -30.62 14.47
C LYS A 587 2.73 -30.50 14.74
N PRO A 588 2.20 -29.26 14.76
CA PRO A 588 0.82 -29.03 15.08
C PRO A 588 -0.11 -29.63 14.02
N GLU A 589 -1.24 -30.14 14.48
CA GLU A 589 -2.37 -30.59 13.65
C GLU A 589 -3.66 -29.99 14.22
N TRP A 590 -3.96 -28.76 13.81
CA TRP A 590 -5.15 -28.06 14.26
C TRP A 590 -6.42 -28.61 13.61
N ILE A 591 -7.42 -28.92 14.43
CA ILE A 591 -8.74 -29.35 13.99
C ILE A 591 -9.83 -28.56 14.71
N ILE A 592 -10.98 -28.37 14.05
CA ILE A 592 -12.10 -27.62 14.64
C ILE A 592 -12.65 -28.38 15.86
N HIS A 593 -12.71 -27.70 17.00
CA HIS A 593 -13.23 -28.20 18.28
C HIS A 593 -14.60 -27.56 18.59
N ASP A 594 -15.65 -28.38 18.68
CA ASP A 594 -17.03 -27.89 18.47
C ASP A 594 -17.93 -27.87 19.72
N LEU A 595 -17.39 -28.04 20.93
CA LEU A 595 -18.25 -28.43 22.06
C LEU A 595 -18.89 -27.29 22.89
N ASN A 596 -18.36 -26.06 22.97
CA ASN A 596 -18.99 -25.00 23.79
C ASN A 596 -18.81 -23.51 23.35
N VAL A 597 -17.78 -23.16 22.56
CA VAL A 597 -17.54 -21.76 22.12
C VAL A 597 -18.48 -21.28 21.01
N SER A 598 -19.22 -22.19 20.37
CA SER A 598 -20.14 -21.89 19.27
C SER A 598 -21.35 -21.02 19.66
N GLN A 599 -21.64 -20.89 20.96
CA GLN A 599 -22.72 -20.05 21.49
C GLN A 599 -22.32 -18.59 21.71
N ILE A 600 -21.03 -18.27 21.64
CA ILE A 600 -20.53 -16.91 21.81
C ILE A 600 -20.87 -16.10 20.55
N ASP A 601 -21.60 -15.00 20.74
CA ASP A 601 -21.91 -14.02 19.72
C ASP A 601 -21.76 -12.60 20.32
N VAL A 602 -20.72 -11.88 19.87
CA VAL A 602 -20.44 -10.50 20.29
C VAL A 602 -20.96 -9.45 19.29
N GLY A 603 -21.82 -9.88 18.36
CA GLY A 603 -22.43 -9.06 17.31
C GLY A 603 -21.69 -9.17 15.98
N SER A 604 -20.71 -8.30 15.74
CA SER A 604 -19.96 -8.32 14.47
C SER A 604 -18.50 -8.04 14.69
N PHE A 605 -17.65 -8.76 13.96
CA PHE A 605 -16.19 -8.74 14.02
C PHE A 605 -15.66 -9.04 15.42
N SER A 606 -15.70 -10.30 15.84
CA SER A 606 -15.08 -10.71 17.10
C SER A 606 -13.56 -10.76 16.96
N LYS A 607 -12.84 -10.15 17.91
CA LYS A 607 -11.38 -10.18 18.00
C LYS A 607 -10.98 -10.70 19.38
N PRO A 608 -10.73 -12.02 19.53
CA PRO A 608 -10.45 -12.62 20.82
C PRO A 608 -9.07 -12.22 21.36
N LEU A 609 -8.87 -12.42 22.65
CA LEU A 609 -7.63 -12.29 23.41
C LEU A 609 -7.79 -13.15 24.67
N LEU A 610 -6.80 -13.97 25.00
CA LEU A 610 -6.83 -14.87 26.15
C LEU A 610 -5.79 -14.45 27.19
N ASN A 611 -6.17 -14.41 28.46
CA ASN A 611 -5.28 -14.16 29.60
C ASN A 611 -5.97 -14.52 30.91
N ASP A 612 -5.22 -14.88 31.95
CA ASP A 612 -5.76 -15.01 33.30
C ASP A 612 -6.09 -13.61 33.86
N MET A 613 -7.38 -13.28 34.00
CA MET A 613 -7.80 -11.94 34.42
C MET A 613 -8.19 -11.87 35.89
N ASP A 614 -8.50 -13.00 36.53
CA ASP A 614 -8.93 -13.03 37.93
C ASP A 614 -7.94 -13.68 38.91
N GLY A 615 -6.83 -14.22 38.37
CA GLY A 615 -5.68 -14.73 39.12
C GLY A 615 -5.85 -16.16 39.59
N ASP A 616 -6.69 -16.96 38.93
CA ASP A 616 -6.97 -18.35 39.29
C ASP A 616 -6.18 -19.41 38.48
N GLU A 617 -5.23 -18.94 37.66
CA GLU A 617 -4.34 -19.73 36.80
C GLU A 617 -5.00 -20.41 35.60
N ASP A 618 -6.25 -20.06 35.28
CA ASP A 618 -6.88 -20.44 34.03
C ASP A 618 -7.05 -19.24 33.07
N LEU A 619 -7.22 -19.52 31.77
CA LEU A 619 -7.29 -18.47 30.76
C LEU A 619 -8.73 -17.97 30.61
N ASP A 620 -8.94 -16.67 30.84
CA ASP A 620 -10.17 -15.98 30.51
C ASP A 620 -10.17 -15.41 29.09
N LEU A 621 -11.36 -15.08 28.58
CA LEU A 621 -11.56 -14.61 27.21
C LEU A 621 -12.06 -13.16 27.16
N LEU A 622 -11.25 -12.29 26.55
CA LEU A 622 -11.60 -10.94 26.14
C LEU A 622 -11.90 -10.89 24.64
N ILE A 623 -12.98 -10.20 24.25
CA ILE A 623 -13.38 -10.11 22.85
C ILE A 623 -13.71 -8.67 22.48
N GLY A 624 -12.92 -8.10 21.59
CA GLY A 624 -13.22 -6.84 20.92
C GLY A 624 -14.28 -7.00 19.83
N ASN A 625 -15.07 -5.95 19.55
CA ASN A 625 -16.05 -5.97 18.47
C ASN A 625 -16.10 -4.70 17.61
N SER A 626 -16.88 -4.77 16.52
CA SER A 626 -17.09 -3.64 15.60
C SER A 626 -17.69 -2.38 16.22
N LYS A 627 -18.39 -2.49 17.35
CA LYS A 627 -18.94 -1.34 18.10
C LYS A 627 -17.92 -0.66 19.01
N GLY A 628 -16.68 -1.15 19.04
CA GLY A 628 -15.62 -0.64 19.91
C GLY A 628 -15.73 -1.13 21.36
N LEU A 629 -16.49 -2.21 21.60
CA LEU A 629 -16.66 -2.79 22.94
C LEU A 629 -15.64 -3.92 23.15
N ILE A 630 -15.13 -4.00 24.38
CA ILE A 630 -14.35 -5.15 24.87
C ILE A 630 -15.22 -5.91 25.87
N ILE A 631 -15.57 -7.14 25.52
CA ILE A 631 -16.47 -8.02 26.26
C ILE A 631 -15.64 -9.08 26.99
N TYR A 632 -15.95 -9.32 28.26
CA TYR A 632 -15.26 -10.27 29.12
C TYR A 632 -16.12 -11.50 29.42
N TYR A 633 -15.54 -12.66 29.13
CA TYR A 633 -16.03 -13.98 29.48
C TYR A 633 -15.06 -14.60 30.49
N GLU A 634 -15.56 -14.90 31.69
CA GLU A 634 -14.79 -15.62 32.70
C GLU A 634 -14.84 -17.11 32.39
N ASN A 635 -13.71 -17.78 32.51
CA ASN A 635 -13.65 -19.22 32.48
C ASN A 635 -14.07 -19.76 33.86
N GLN A 636 -15.25 -20.39 33.91
CA GLN A 636 -15.76 -21.02 35.13
C GLN A 636 -15.41 -22.52 35.21
N GLY A 637 -14.56 -22.97 34.29
CA GLY A 637 -14.14 -24.36 34.16
C GLY A 637 -12.88 -24.62 34.96
N ASP A 638 -11.93 -25.27 34.29
CA ASP A 638 -10.55 -25.37 34.72
C ASP A 638 -9.65 -25.25 33.49
N LYS A 639 -8.34 -25.15 33.71
CA LYS A 639 -7.33 -25.05 32.64
C LYS A 639 -7.45 -26.12 31.55
N SER A 640 -7.93 -27.33 31.87
CA SER A 640 -8.07 -28.43 30.91
C SER A 640 -9.42 -28.49 30.20
N LYS A 641 -10.43 -27.83 30.76
CA LYS A 641 -11.81 -27.82 30.25
C LYS A 641 -12.40 -26.43 30.42
N PRO A 642 -11.95 -25.47 29.59
CA PRO A 642 -12.43 -24.11 29.68
C PRO A 642 -13.94 -24.03 29.44
N HIS A 643 -14.61 -23.21 30.24
CA HIS A 643 -16.03 -22.94 30.15
C HIS A 643 -16.30 -21.44 30.29
N PHE A 644 -16.25 -20.75 29.15
CA PHE A 644 -16.42 -19.30 29.04
C PHE A 644 -17.86 -18.85 29.28
N VAL A 645 -18.07 -18.03 30.31
CA VAL A 645 -19.37 -17.46 30.67
C VAL A 645 -19.30 -15.94 30.65
N LEU A 646 -20.25 -15.30 29.96
CA LEU A 646 -20.32 -13.85 29.87
C LEU A 646 -20.43 -13.24 31.27
N ARG A 647 -19.45 -12.41 31.64
CA ARG A 647 -19.47 -11.65 32.89
C ARG A 647 -19.79 -10.19 32.66
N ASN A 648 -19.20 -9.58 31.65
CA ASN A 648 -19.41 -8.17 31.39
C ASN A 648 -19.28 -7.84 29.91
N THR A 649 -20.09 -6.89 29.44
CA THR A 649 -20.08 -6.42 28.05
C THR A 649 -19.19 -5.21 27.83
N ARG A 650 -18.65 -4.62 28.92
CA ARG A 650 -17.76 -3.46 28.89
C ARG A 650 -16.75 -3.51 30.04
N ILE A 651 -15.47 -3.50 29.73
CA ILE A 651 -14.44 -3.26 30.74
C ILE A 651 -14.48 -1.79 31.16
N SER A 652 -14.80 -1.53 32.45
CA SER A 652 -14.72 -0.20 33.10
C SER A 652 -15.42 0.96 32.36
N GLY A 653 -16.45 0.66 31.56
CA GLY A 653 -17.17 1.68 30.78
C GLY A 653 -16.42 2.22 29.57
N ILE A 654 -15.26 1.66 29.24
CA ILE A 654 -14.44 2.06 28.10
C ILE A 654 -15.11 1.58 26.80
N GLN A 655 -15.25 2.50 25.86
CA GLN A 655 -15.77 2.24 24.52
C GLN A 655 -14.89 2.97 23.51
N MET A 656 -14.30 2.21 22.59
CA MET A 656 -13.58 2.77 21.45
C MET A 656 -14.58 3.30 20.41
N GLU A 657 -14.13 4.16 19.52
CA GLU A 657 -14.97 4.71 18.44
C GLU A 657 -15.52 3.62 17.49
N GLY A 658 -14.79 2.52 17.35
CA GLY A 658 -15.24 1.34 16.61
C GLY A 658 -14.14 0.30 16.42
N ASN A 659 -14.52 -0.93 16.11
CA ASN A 659 -13.62 -2.05 15.79
C ASN A 659 -12.46 -2.26 16.77
N SER A 660 -12.75 -2.30 18.08
CA SER A 660 -11.74 -2.50 19.12
C SER A 660 -10.97 -3.81 18.91
N SER A 661 -9.65 -3.73 18.83
CA SER A 661 -8.71 -4.86 18.75
C SER A 661 -7.80 -4.83 19.97
N PRO A 662 -8.13 -5.55 21.05
CA PRO A 662 -7.34 -5.50 22.27
C PRO A 662 -6.06 -6.34 22.16
N ALA A 663 -4.96 -5.83 22.74
CA ALA A 663 -3.72 -6.56 22.94
C ALA A 663 -3.18 -6.25 24.35
N LEU A 664 -2.56 -7.24 25.00
CA LEU A 664 -1.95 -7.05 26.32
C LEU A 664 -0.49 -6.67 26.22
N TRP A 665 -0.06 -5.73 27.06
CA TRP A 665 1.33 -5.34 27.19
C TRP A 665 1.58 -4.63 28.51
N THR A 666 2.70 -4.90 29.17
CA THR A 666 3.08 -4.27 30.44
C THR A 666 3.80 -2.94 30.19
N TRP A 667 3.06 -1.87 29.86
CA TRP A 667 3.67 -0.60 29.41
C TRP A 667 4.42 0.12 30.55
N ASN A 668 3.92 0.04 31.78
CA ASN A 668 4.49 0.71 32.95
C ASN A 668 5.41 -0.20 33.79
N LYS A 669 5.59 -1.45 33.37
CA LYS A 669 6.38 -2.49 34.06
C LYS A 669 5.89 -2.79 35.48
N ASP A 670 4.60 -2.63 35.75
CA ASP A 670 3.99 -3.15 36.96
C ASP A 670 3.69 -4.67 36.83
N GLU A 671 3.08 -5.24 37.86
CA GLU A 671 2.77 -6.67 37.92
C GLU A 671 1.49 -7.06 37.13
N HIS A 672 0.76 -6.09 36.59
CA HIS A 672 -0.55 -6.27 35.96
C HIS A 672 -0.48 -5.91 34.47
N PRO A 673 -1.01 -6.75 33.57
CA PRO A 673 -0.95 -6.46 32.16
C PRO A 673 -1.95 -5.36 31.77
N ASP A 674 -1.50 -4.37 31.01
CA ASP A 674 -2.34 -3.30 30.50
C ASP A 674 -2.85 -3.61 29.09
N LEU A 675 -3.85 -2.85 28.63
CA LEU A 675 -4.43 -3.01 27.30
C LEU A 675 -3.98 -1.90 26.35
N ILE A 676 -3.43 -2.31 25.22
CA ILE A 676 -3.28 -1.46 24.03
C ILE A 676 -4.39 -1.87 23.05
N VAL A 677 -5.27 -0.94 22.75
CA VAL A 677 -6.47 -1.21 21.95
C VAL A 677 -6.37 -0.47 20.64
N GLY A 678 -6.31 -1.23 19.54
CA GLY A 678 -6.43 -0.65 18.21
C GLY A 678 -7.89 -0.37 17.85
N GLY A 679 -8.12 0.66 17.05
CA GLY A 679 -9.46 1.11 16.66
C GLY A 679 -9.63 1.33 15.16
N ARG A 680 -10.88 1.63 14.77
CA ARG A 680 -11.26 1.97 13.40
C ARG A 680 -10.40 3.08 12.80
N GLU A 681 -10.04 4.08 13.60
CA GLU A 681 -9.28 5.26 13.17
C GLU A 681 -7.80 4.97 12.86
N GLY A 682 -7.32 3.76 13.16
CA GLY A 682 -5.94 3.34 12.95
C GLY A 682 -4.99 3.75 14.08
N PHE A 683 -5.44 4.55 15.04
CA PHE A 683 -4.67 4.87 16.25
C PHE A 683 -4.78 3.77 17.31
N LEU A 684 -3.77 3.74 18.18
CA LEU A 684 -3.74 2.90 19.38
C LEU A 684 -4.18 3.70 20.61
N SER A 685 -5.09 3.14 21.40
CA SER A 685 -5.46 3.66 22.71
C SER A 685 -4.77 2.86 23.82
N LEU A 686 -4.32 3.53 24.88
CA LEU A 686 -3.72 2.92 26.07
C LEU A 686 -4.72 2.91 27.21
N VAL A 687 -4.94 1.74 27.79
CA VAL A 687 -5.76 1.53 28.97
C VAL A 687 -4.92 0.81 30.02
N SER A 688 -4.62 1.50 31.12
CA SER A 688 -3.86 0.93 32.25
C SER A 688 -4.73 0.03 33.13
N HIS A 689 -4.11 -0.94 33.83
CA HIS A 689 -4.81 -1.85 34.74
C HIS A 689 -4.16 -1.91 36.14
N LEU A 690 -4.85 -1.36 37.14
CA LEU A 690 -4.49 -1.53 38.55
C LEU A 690 -5.64 -2.17 39.35
N PRO A 691 -5.73 -3.52 39.34
CA PRO A 691 -6.88 -4.23 39.86
C PRO A 691 -7.00 -4.19 41.40
N PRO A 692 -8.23 -4.10 41.94
CA PRO A 692 -8.46 -4.35 43.35
C PRO A 692 -8.52 -5.86 43.65
N LYS A 693 -7.91 -6.29 44.75
CA LYS A 693 -7.85 -7.70 45.21
C LYS A 693 -9.18 -8.50 45.22
N ARG A 694 -10.34 -7.83 45.22
CA ARG A 694 -11.66 -8.49 45.29
C ARG A 694 -12.32 -8.72 43.93
N LEU A 695 -12.01 -7.90 42.94
CA LEU A 695 -12.59 -7.96 41.59
C LEU A 695 -11.50 -7.64 40.57
N PRO A 696 -10.43 -8.45 40.52
CA PRO A 696 -9.25 -8.17 39.71
C PRO A 696 -9.57 -7.98 38.22
N ALA A 697 -10.38 -8.86 37.63
CA ALA A 697 -10.75 -8.75 36.21
C ALA A 697 -11.59 -7.50 35.87
N LEU A 698 -12.52 -7.10 36.76
CA LEU A 698 -13.61 -6.18 36.41
C LEU A 698 -13.37 -4.70 36.76
N ARG A 699 -12.36 -4.39 37.58
CA ARG A 699 -12.10 -3.04 38.10
C ARG A 699 -10.63 -2.68 38.00
N GLY A 700 -10.34 -1.38 38.09
CA GLY A 700 -8.97 -0.87 38.08
C GLY A 700 -8.49 -0.41 36.70
N TRP A 701 -9.36 -0.33 35.70
CA TRP A 701 -9.00 0.10 34.36
C TRP A 701 -9.18 1.60 34.17
N THR A 702 -8.15 2.26 33.62
CA THR A 702 -8.13 3.70 33.35
C THR A 702 -7.70 3.95 31.91
N LEU A 703 -8.45 4.76 31.16
CA LEU A 703 -8.04 5.19 29.81
C LEU A 703 -7.00 6.31 29.96
N GLU A 704 -5.75 6.01 29.61
CA GLU A 704 -4.64 6.96 29.72
C GLU A 704 -4.52 7.84 28.47
N ALA A 705 -4.71 7.26 27.29
CA ALA A 705 -4.60 7.98 26.03
C ALA A 705 -5.47 7.35 24.93
N THR A 706 -6.12 8.18 24.12
CA THR A 706 -6.83 7.73 22.91
C THR A 706 -5.90 7.59 21.69
N HIS A 707 -4.79 8.33 21.70
CA HIS A 707 -3.78 8.40 20.63
C HIS A 707 -2.38 8.11 21.18
N TRP A 708 -2.18 6.93 21.75
CA TRP A 708 -0.96 6.53 22.42
C TRP A 708 0.25 6.59 21.46
N GLN A 709 1.24 7.42 21.83
CA GLN A 709 2.46 7.70 21.07
C GLN A 709 2.25 8.14 19.60
N LYS A 710 1.03 8.57 19.24
CA LYS A 710 0.62 8.95 17.87
C LYS A 710 0.91 7.88 16.80
N ILE A 711 1.05 6.61 17.18
CA ILE A 711 1.26 5.52 16.23
C ILE A 711 -0.06 5.26 15.48
N LYS A 712 0.00 5.27 14.15
CA LYS A 712 -1.18 5.16 13.27
C LYS A 712 -0.98 4.17 12.13
N SER A 713 -1.98 3.32 11.87
CA SER A 713 -2.08 2.48 10.66
C SER A 713 -3.05 3.07 9.61
N ALA A 714 -3.22 2.42 8.45
CA ALA A 714 -4.12 2.89 7.40
C ALA A 714 -5.62 2.78 7.75
N GLY A 715 -5.96 2.35 8.97
CA GLY A 715 -7.31 2.09 9.46
C GLY A 715 -7.40 0.72 10.13
N TYR A 716 -8.30 0.57 11.11
CA TYR A 716 -8.52 -0.69 11.86
C TYR A 716 -7.20 -1.32 12.37
N SER A 717 -6.45 -0.58 13.17
CA SER A 717 -5.21 -1.09 13.76
C SER A 717 -5.47 -2.34 14.61
N ALA A 718 -4.68 -3.39 14.40
CA ALA A 718 -4.66 -4.60 15.21
C ALA A 718 -3.24 -4.77 15.79
N PRO A 719 -2.96 -4.21 16.99
CA PRO A 719 -1.66 -4.31 17.62
C PRO A 719 -1.41 -5.74 18.12
N HIS A 720 -0.15 -6.16 18.12
CA HIS A 720 0.33 -7.38 18.76
C HIS A 720 1.76 -7.17 19.25
N PHE A 721 2.06 -7.65 20.46
CA PHE A 721 3.38 -7.50 21.06
C PHE A 721 4.09 -8.84 21.15
N SER A 722 5.33 -8.90 20.68
CA SER A 722 6.14 -10.12 20.71
C SER A 722 7.61 -9.76 20.58
N ASP A 723 8.47 -10.42 21.33
CA ASP A 723 9.91 -10.36 21.10
C ASP A 723 10.24 -11.24 19.87
N LEU A 724 10.46 -10.60 18.71
CA LEU A 724 10.73 -11.30 17.45
C LEU A 724 12.22 -11.41 17.15
N ASP A 725 13.04 -10.47 17.64
CA ASP A 725 14.49 -10.43 17.40
C ASP A 725 15.33 -11.03 18.54
N ARG A 726 14.65 -11.53 19.58
CA ARG A 726 15.20 -12.16 20.79
C ARG A 726 16.12 -11.23 21.58
N ASP A 727 15.80 -9.94 21.63
CA ASP A 727 16.51 -8.97 22.46
C ASP A 727 15.96 -8.87 23.90
N ASN A 728 14.98 -9.73 24.26
CA ASN A 728 14.22 -9.74 25.51
C ASN A 728 13.34 -8.50 25.72
N LYS A 729 13.06 -7.72 24.68
CA LYS A 729 12.04 -6.68 24.69
C LYS A 729 10.93 -7.06 23.72
N SER A 730 9.69 -6.77 24.10
CA SER A 730 8.58 -6.98 23.19
C SER A 730 8.56 -5.89 22.13
N ASP A 731 8.59 -6.32 20.87
CA ASP A 731 8.42 -5.48 19.70
C ASP A 731 6.93 -5.33 19.36
N LEU A 732 6.62 -4.36 18.51
CA LEU A 732 5.25 -4.04 18.12
C LEU A 732 5.01 -4.43 16.65
N LEU A 733 4.00 -5.28 16.45
CA LEU A 733 3.41 -5.56 15.15
C LEU A 733 2.04 -4.89 15.06
N ILE A 734 1.72 -4.30 13.91
CA ILE A 734 0.37 -3.76 13.65
C ILE A 734 -0.13 -4.28 12.30
N GLY A 735 -1.24 -5.01 12.35
CA GLY A 735 -2.05 -5.30 11.17
C GLY A 735 -3.08 -4.19 10.90
N ASP A 736 -3.53 -4.04 9.67
CA ASP A 736 -4.56 -3.05 9.30
C ASP A 736 -5.60 -3.58 8.29
N GLU A 737 -6.66 -2.79 8.04
CA GLU A 737 -7.75 -3.19 7.13
C GLU A 737 -7.32 -3.38 5.68
N GLN A 738 -6.22 -2.75 5.25
CA GLN A 738 -5.68 -2.87 3.90
C GLN A 738 -4.82 -4.13 3.73
N GLY A 739 -4.59 -4.88 4.81
CA GLY A 739 -3.75 -6.08 4.79
C GLY A 739 -2.27 -5.78 4.99
N ASN A 740 -1.92 -4.56 5.43
CA ASN A 740 -0.54 -4.25 5.78
C ASN A 740 -0.18 -4.89 7.12
N LEU A 741 1.07 -5.34 7.21
CA LEU A 741 1.70 -5.77 8.46
C LEU A 741 2.94 -4.91 8.69
N ARG A 742 2.91 -4.13 9.76
CA ARG A 742 3.98 -3.20 10.13
C ARG A 742 4.71 -3.66 11.37
N TYR A 743 6.00 -3.37 11.45
CA TYR A 743 6.89 -3.83 12.53
C TYR A 743 7.76 -2.69 13.06
N TRP A 744 7.81 -2.56 14.39
CA TRP A 744 8.67 -1.63 15.11
C TRP A 744 9.48 -2.38 16.16
N ILE A 745 10.79 -2.17 16.14
CA ILE A 745 11.69 -2.69 17.18
C ILE A 745 11.61 -1.79 18.41
N ASN A 746 11.60 -2.39 19.59
CA ASN A 746 11.64 -1.67 20.85
C ASN A 746 13.06 -1.19 21.18
N GLY A 747 13.34 0.07 20.87
CA GLY A 747 14.61 0.74 21.18
C GLY A 747 14.82 1.03 22.67
N GLY A 748 13.84 0.77 23.53
CA GLY A 748 13.86 1.08 24.96
C GLY A 748 12.92 2.24 25.33
N SER A 749 12.98 2.67 26.60
CA SER A 749 12.17 3.79 27.12
C SER A 749 13.05 5.01 27.39
N SER A 750 12.52 6.18 27.09
CA SER A 750 13.11 7.47 27.46
C SER A 750 12.13 8.25 28.34
N ILE A 751 12.68 9.03 29.28
CA ILE A 751 11.97 10.08 30.00
C ILE A 751 12.36 11.37 29.27
N LYS A 752 11.41 12.09 28.67
CA LYS A 752 11.68 13.21 27.74
C LYS A 752 12.88 14.10 28.14
N LYS A 753 13.91 14.08 27.29
CA LYS A 753 14.59 15.28 26.78
C LYS A 753 14.67 15.09 25.27
N GLU A 754 14.13 16.04 24.52
CA GLU A 754 14.17 16.06 23.07
C GLU A 754 15.63 16.07 22.60
N GLU A 755 16.02 15.05 21.85
CA GLU A 755 17.20 15.12 20.99
C GLU A 755 16.74 14.79 19.57
N ASN A 756 16.99 15.75 18.67
CA ASN A 756 16.82 15.62 17.23
C ASN A 756 17.62 14.43 16.74
N GLN A 757 16.93 13.41 16.23
CA GLN A 757 17.55 12.41 15.38
C GLN A 757 17.66 13.00 13.98
N GLU A 758 18.90 13.21 13.51
CA GLU A 758 19.17 13.50 12.11
C GLU A 758 18.59 12.36 11.24
N THR A 759 17.62 12.72 10.42
CA THR A 759 16.93 11.82 9.50
C THR A 759 17.85 11.44 8.35
N LYS A 760 18.11 10.13 8.22
CA LYS A 760 18.72 9.57 7.01
C LYS A 760 17.72 9.80 5.85
N GLN A 761 18.18 10.39 4.75
CA GLN A 761 17.35 10.73 3.58
C GLN A 761 16.41 9.58 3.20
N ILE A 762 15.11 9.85 3.16
CA ILE A 762 14.07 8.95 2.66
C ILE A 762 13.78 9.39 1.22
N LEU A 763 13.62 8.47 0.25
CA LEU A 763 13.32 8.85 -1.15
C LEU A 763 12.00 9.62 -1.27
N VAL A 764 11.06 9.37 -0.34
CA VAL A 764 9.77 10.04 -0.29
C VAL A 764 9.47 10.49 1.14
N GLU A 765 9.26 11.79 1.34
CA GLU A 765 8.78 12.38 2.58
C GLU A 765 7.25 12.55 2.55
N ASN A 766 6.58 11.93 3.52
CA ASN A 766 5.12 11.81 3.55
C ASN A 766 4.49 12.60 4.70
N THR A 767 5.19 13.61 5.18
CA THR A 767 4.76 14.50 6.25
C THR A 767 4.38 15.83 5.63
N LEU A 768 3.13 16.23 5.85
CA LEU A 768 2.74 17.63 5.68
C LEU A 768 3.19 18.30 6.96
N GLU A 769 4.46 18.69 7.03
CA GLU A 769 4.95 19.48 8.15
C GLU A 769 4.57 20.94 7.88
N ASP A 770 3.83 21.55 8.81
CA ASP A 770 3.72 23.00 8.88
C ASP A 770 5.10 23.52 9.32
N GLU A 771 5.97 23.81 8.36
CA GLU A 771 7.19 24.58 8.64
C GLU A 771 6.76 26.00 9.03
N ASP A 772 6.77 26.29 10.33
CA ASP A 772 6.73 27.66 10.84
C ASP A 772 7.84 28.46 10.16
N GLN A 773 7.47 29.25 9.14
CA GLN A 773 8.42 30.11 8.43
C GLN A 773 8.98 31.16 9.39
N GLU A 774 10.26 31.01 9.79
CA GLU A 774 11.04 32.09 10.37
C GLU A 774 11.22 33.19 9.31
N VAL A 775 10.37 34.21 9.37
CA VAL A 775 10.50 35.42 8.55
C VAL A 775 11.70 36.22 9.07
N GLU A 776 12.83 36.15 8.36
CA GLU A 776 13.93 37.10 8.51
C GLU A 776 13.44 38.52 8.15
N ARG A 777 13.24 39.35 9.17
CA ARG A 777 13.06 40.80 9.02
C ARG A 777 14.40 41.44 8.68
N SER A 778 14.54 41.93 7.44
CA SER A 778 15.56 42.92 7.09
C SER A 778 15.08 44.32 7.49
N ASP A 779 15.70 44.88 8.53
CA ASP A 779 15.56 46.27 8.90
C ASP A 779 16.22 47.17 7.84
N SER A 780 15.44 48.05 7.22
CA SER A 780 15.97 49.30 6.67
C SER A 780 15.02 50.46 6.99
N VAL A 781 15.49 51.23 7.96
CA VAL A 781 14.93 52.50 8.42
C VAL A 781 15.03 53.53 7.29
N ASN A 782 13.92 54.18 6.94
CA ASN A 782 13.94 55.58 6.54
C ASN A 782 12.67 56.29 7.00
N GLN A 783 12.88 57.26 7.89
CA GLN A 783 11.91 58.20 8.42
C GLN A 783 11.44 59.16 7.33
N LEU A 784 10.14 59.42 7.25
CA LEU A 784 9.56 60.70 6.83
C LEU A 784 8.16 60.86 7.43
N GLU A 785 7.88 62.09 7.85
CA GLU A 785 6.94 62.52 8.88
C GLU A 785 5.44 62.34 8.53
N THR A 786 4.65 62.01 9.55
CA THR A 786 3.18 62.08 9.58
C THR A 786 2.70 63.53 9.81
N PRO A 787 1.45 63.82 9.39
CA PRO A 787 0.49 64.29 10.39
C PRO A 787 -0.81 63.49 10.41
N GLU A 788 -1.35 63.40 11.63
CA GLU A 788 -2.48 62.62 12.11
C GLU A 788 -3.86 63.07 11.60
N ALA A 789 -4.74 62.07 11.47
CA ALA A 789 -6.18 61.97 11.81
C ALA A 789 -6.89 61.22 10.66
N GLU A 790 -7.55 60.07 10.83
CA GLU A 790 -8.47 59.64 11.89
C GLU A 790 -8.37 58.12 12.11
N GLN A 791 -8.61 57.68 13.35
CA GLN A 791 -8.75 56.28 13.75
C GLN A 791 -10.19 55.78 13.56
N ILE A 792 -10.42 54.70 12.78
CA ILE A 792 -11.49 53.68 12.92
C ILE A 792 -10.92 52.35 12.32
N PRO A 793 -11.21 51.15 12.87
CA PRO A 793 -10.24 50.05 13.04
C PRO A 793 -10.12 49.06 11.87
N LEU A 794 -9.11 48.19 12.04
CA LEU A 794 -8.71 47.07 11.19
C LEU A 794 -9.88 46.38 10.47
N LYS A 795 -9.67 46.22 9.17
CA LYS A 795 -10.28 45.20 8.30
C LYS A 795 -10.42 43.88 9.05
N ASN A 796 -11.66 43.38 9.14
CA ASN A 796 -11.93 41.98 9.42
C ASN A 796 -11.23 41.15 8.34
N GLU A 797 -10.18 40.44 8.73
CA GLU A 797 -9.79 39.21 8.07
C GLU A 797 -10.99 38.25 8.11
N PRO A 798 -11.21 37.41 7.09
CA PRO A 798 -12.24 36.39 7.16
C PRO A 798 -11.94 35.52 8.38
N ILE A 799 -12.86 35.53 9.33
CA ILE A 799 -12.84 34.58 10.45
C ILE A 799 -12.98 33.21 9.80
N GLU A 800 -11.93 32.40 9.86
CA GLU A 800 -12.05 30.99 9.53
C GLU A 800 -13.18 30.41 10.37
N PRO A 801 -14.17 29.75 9.75
CA PRO A 801 -15.23 29.11 10.52
C PRO A 801 -14.58 28.04 11.41
N ILE A 802 -14.48 28.35 12.70
CA ILE A 802 -14.09 27.38 13.72
C ILE A 802 -15.29 26.46 13.88
N PHE A 803 -15.24 25.31 13.21
CA PHE A 803 -16.23 24.25 13.40
C PHE A 803 -15.91 23.52 14.69
N GLU A 804 -16.53 23.96 15.79
CA GLU A 804 -16.49 23.22 17.04
C GLU A 804 -17.47 22.04 16.96
N PHE A 805 -16.98 20.83 17.24
CA PHE A 805 -17.85 19.67 17.36
C PHE A 805 -18.81 19.88 18.53
N VAL A 806 -20.06 20.25 18.23
CA VAL A 806 -21.07 20.49 19.26
C VAL A 806 -21.65 19.18 19.79
N THR A 807 -21.97 18.23 18.90
CA THR A 807 -22.58 16.95 19.24
C THR A 807 -22.62 16.03 18.02
N SER A 808 -22.44 14.73 18.23
CA SER A 808 -22.74 13.69 17.22
C SER A 808 -24.22 13.27 17.21
N LYS A 809 -25.05 13.93 18.02
CA LYS A 809 -26.48 13.69 18.16
C LYS A 809 -27.25 15.00 18.01
N TYR A 810 -27.88 15.17 16.85
CA TYR A 810 -28.79 16.27 16.60
C TYR A 810 -30.18 15.93 17.19
N GLY A 811 -30.63 16.69 18.20
CA GLY A 811 -31.96 16.54 18.79
C GLY A 811 -32.30 15.18 19.45
N ASN A 812 -31.30 14.35 19.78
CA ASN A 812 -31.48 12.95 20.21
C ASN A 812 -32.25 12.06 19.19
N LEU A 813 -32.25 12.43 17.91
CA LEU A 813 -32.91 11.66 16.86
C LEU A 813 -32.05 10.43 16.50
N ASP A 814 -32.63 9.23 16.58
CA ASP A 814 -32.02 7.98 16.07
C ASP A 814 -32.63 7.63 14.70
N ILE A 815 -31.86 7.91 13.66
CA ILE A 815 -32.28 7.82 12.25
C ILE A 815 -31.74 6.53 11.58
N GLY A 816 -31.04 5.68 12.35
CA GLY A 816 -30.46 4.44 11.85
C GLY A 816 -29.13 4.61 11.12
N ARG A 817 -28.66 3.54 10.46
CA ARG A 817 -27.35 3.49 9.79
C ARG A 817 -27.39 4.10 8.39
N ARG A 818 -26.29 4.74 7.99
CA ARG A 818 -26.12 5.47 6.71
C ARG A 818 -27.25 6.47 6.47
N ALA A 819 -27.50 7.29 7.48
CA ALA A 819 -28.46 8.37 7.39
C ALA A 819 -27.87 9.52 6.56
N PHE A 820 -28.61 10.00 5.57
CA PHE A 820 -28.25 11.17 4.75
C PHE A 820 -29.26 12.28 5.06
N PRO A 821 -28.97 13.16 6.03
CA PRO A 821 -29.85 14.28 6.37
C PRO A 821 -29.71 15.40 5.35
N ALA A 822 -30.83 16.02 4.99
CA ALA A 822 -30.92 17.25 4.25
C ALA A 822 -31.89 18.19 4.97
N PHE A 823 -31.53 19.46 5.03
CA PHE A 823 -32.41 20.51 5.55
C PHE A 823 -33.01 21.27 4.38
N ILE A 824 -34.34 21.24 4.28
CA ILE A 824 -35.08 21.94 3.23
C ILE A 824 -36.44 22.31 3.80
N ASP A 825 -36.88 23.53 3.53
CA ASP A 825 -38.26 23.95 3.80
C ASP A 825 -39.18 23.30 2.76
N ILE A 826 -39.71 22.12 3.08
CA ILE A 826 -40.53 21.33 2.15
C ILE A 826 -41.99 21.78 2.19
N ASP A 827 -42.45 22.37 3.29
CA ASP A 827 -43.85 22.80 3.45
C ASP A 827 -44.06 24.30 3.17
N GLY A 828 -42.97 25.05 3.00
CA GLY A 828 -42.95 26.45 2.57
C GLY A 828 -43.25 27.43 3.71
N ASP A 829 -43.07 27.03 4.98
CA ASP A 829 -43.36 27.85 6.15
C ASP A 829 -42.21 28.80 6.55
N GLY A 830 -41.07 28.70 5.87
CA GLY A 830 -39.87 29.50 6.12
C GLY A 830 -38.94 28.91 7.19
N PHE A 831 -39.28 27.77 7.79
CA PHE A 831 -38.40 26.98 8.64
C PHE A 831 -37.85 25.78 7.87
N LEU A 832 -36.57 25.45 8.08
CA LEU A 832 -35.98 24.29 7.42
C LEU A 832 -36.45 23.01 8.11
N ASP A 833 -37.09 22.13 7.37
CA ASP A 833 -37.42 20.78 7.82
C ASP A 833 -36.21 19.86 7.71
N LEU A 834 -36.20 18.77 8.48
CA LEU A 834 -35.21 17.73 8.36
C LEU A 834 -35.79 16.53 7.59
N ILE A 835 -35.20 16.22 6.45
CA ILE A 835 -35.45 14.98 5.71
C ILE A 835 -34.23 14.10 5.82
N ALA A 836 -34.41 12.84 6.21
CA ALA A 836 -33.30 11.90 6.32
C ALA A 836 -33.68 10.52 5.75
N GLY A 837 -32.95 10.10 4.73
CA GLY A 837 -33.00 8.73 4.21
C GLY A 837 -32.03 7.81 4.96
N ASN A 838 -32.34 6.52 5.09
CA ASN A 838 -31.44 5.53 5.71
C ASN A 838 -31.25 4.24 4.88
N HIS A 839 -30.30 3.41 5.31
CA HIS A 839 -29.93 2.12 4.67
C HIS A 839 -31.10 1.14 4.50
N GLU A 840 -32.12 1.20 5.37
CA GLU A 840 -33.29 0.31 5.30
C GLU A 840 -34.30 0.76 4.22
N GLY A 841 -33.97 1.81 3.47
CA GLY A 841 -34.87 2.40 2.46
C GLY A 841 -35.97 3.26 3.07
N GLU A 842 -35.86 3.62 4.35
CA GLU A 842 -36.80 4.54 4.99
C GLU A 842 -36.42 5.98 4.70
N LEU A 843 -37.42 6.81 4.38
CA LEU A 843 -37.31 8.25 4.32
C LEU A 843 -38.11 8.83 5.49
N ARG A 844 -37.43 9.52 6.41
CA ARG A 844 -38.05 10.14 7.59
C ARG A 844 -38.04 11.65 7.44
N TYR A 845 -39.18 12.26 7.76
CA TYR A 845 -39.42 13.70 7.70
C TYR A 845 -39.76 14.19 9.11
N TYR A 846 -39.14 15.29 9.54
CA TYR A 846 -39.27 15.86 10.89
C TYR A 846 -39.54 17.35 10.84
#